data_AF-A0A942YFD9-F1
#
_entry.id   AF-A0A942YFD9-F1
#
_cell.length_a   1.000
_cell.length_b   1.000
_cell.length_c   1.000
_cell.angle_alpha   90.00
_cell.angle_beta   90.00
_cell.angle_gamma   90.00
#
_symmetry.space_group_name_H-M   'P 1'
#
loop_
_entity.id
_entity.type
_entity.pdbx_description
1 polymer ?
#
loop_
_entity_poly.entity_id
_entity_poly.type
_entity_poly.pdbx_seq_one_letter_code
_entity_poly.pdbx_strand_id
1 'polypeptide(L)'
;MRNVAIVGTGYVGLVTGVCLSEIGHNVICIDIDQEKVKKLKAGKLSIFEPNLEELMITNIERGRLSFTSDHAEGFKDSEVIYIAVGTPQKTDGSADLTHIEQVAVQIALHAKRDVIVVTKSTVPVGTNERIKEIIHEYLVSDIKIDIVSNPEFLREGSAIHDTFNGDRIVIGAECEHAATIIEEINKPFQIPVYKTDIRSAEMIKYASNAFLATKISFINEIATICEHVGANVEDVAIGMGQDSRIGTKFLKAGIGYGGSCFPKDTNALYQIAGHKDYSFHLLKTVIDVNNKQQTLLVDKAKKRFGFLKGKKIAVLGLAFKPNTDDIREAASIFIINRLIAEGAGVTAYDPIAVKKAERVLRPEVQFMSNIEKAIHGTDAVFIVTEWREIIDFPLKKYVELMNRPIIFDGRNCYSLNEMKKFPIEYYSIGRPIINGKTTNKGDTHMSVSVGKWTKYKLILENENLAPYLPETKLFSEGSLWKMMDLHSEIMIKPSFGHKGKGVIQVTSSDEEKFEIQAGLNKTTIYGKKPLFKYLRENHCSPKRQYIIQRWISLAKIDDSPIDIRVIVQRKRNSSEWIVTGKLAKIARDGFIITSAAKELVPVEEAIERSSLNSQLIQKLIFELDQVSLNTARQLEKYYTKSRLIGLDMGIDQEGKIWIIEANLTPNIAMFNKVEDKSDYETIKSYRKG
;
A
#
# COMPACT_ATOMS: atom_id res chain seq x y z
N MET A 1 -49.04 -4.09 4.92
CA MET A 1 -48.71 -5.09 3.89
C MET A 1 -49.18 -4.53 2.56
N ARG A 2 -48.36 -4.59 1.51
CA ARG A 2 -48.66 -4.05 0.16
C ARG A 2 -48.22 -5.05 -0.90
N ASN A 3 -48.80 -4.97 -2.09
CA ASN A 3 -48.42 -5.76 -3.25
C ASN A 3 -47.36 -5.03 -4.08
N VAL A 4 -46.18 -5.62 -4.21
CA VAL A 4 -45.00 -5.01 -4.84
C VAL A 4 -44.51 -5.89 -5.99
N ALA A 5 -44.39 -5.34 -7.18
CA ALA A 5 -43.65 -5.97 -8.27
C ALA A 5 -42.22 -5.46 -8.32
N ILE A 6 -41.27 -6.36 -8.60
CA ILE A 6 -39.87 -6.01 -8.88
C ILE A 6 -39.53 -6.48 -10.29
N VAL A 7 -39.21 -5.56 -11.20
CA VAL A 7 -38.80 -5.87 -12.57
C VAL A 7 -37.28 -5.93 -12.66
N GLY A 8 -36.77 -7.10 -13.01
CA GLY A 8 -35.36 -7.45 -13.04
C GLY A 8 -34.94 -8.24 -11.80
N THR A 9 -34.50 -9.48 -11.99
CA THR A 9 -33.95 -10.33 -10.92
C THR A 9 -32.43 -10.43 -10.98
N GLY A 10 -31.81 -9.31 -11.35
CA GLY A 10 -30.38 -9.10 -11.12
C GLY A 10 -30.09 -8.92 -9.64
N TYR A 11 -28.85 -8.54 -9.33
CA TYR A 11 -28.40 -8.41 -7.96
C TYR A 11 -29.27 -7.45 -7.12
N VAL A 12 -29.51 -6.24 -7.61
CA VAL A 12 -30.33 -5.22 -6.92
C VAL A 12 -31.78 -5.67 -6.75
N GLY A 13 -32.42 -6.12 -7.83
CA GLY A 13 -33.85 -6.46 -7.81
C GLY A 13 -34.14 -7.71 -6.98
N LEU A 14 -33.33 -8.76 -7.08
CA LEU A 14 -33.55 -9.99 -6.31
C LEU A 14 -33.39 -9.75 -4.81
N VAL A 15 -32.32 -9.04 -4.39
CA VAL A 15 -32.12 -8.70 -2.97
C VAL A 15 -33.25 -7.80 -2.46
N THR A 16 -33.61 -6.76 -3.22
CA THR A 16 -34.72 -5.87 -2.85
C THR A 16 -36.02 -6.66 -2.68
N GLY A 17 -36.36 -7.53 -3.62
CA GLY A 17 -37.58 -8.32 -3.57
C GLY A 17 -37.63 -9.28 -2.38
N VAL A 18 -36.54 -10.00 -2.12
CA VAL A 18 -36.43 -10.91 -0.96
C VAL A 18 -36.54 -10.11 0.34
N CYS A 19 -35.80 -9.02 0.50
CA CYS A 19 -35.83 -8.21 1.72
C CYS A 19 -37.20 -7.55 1.98
N LEU A 20 -37.87 -7.05 0.94
CA LEU A 20 -39.24 -6.52 1.07
C LEU A 20 -40.25 -7.59 1.46
N SER A 21 -40.10 -8.82 0.93
CA SER A 21 -40.94 -9.94 1.34
C SER A 21 -40.70 -10.35 2.80
N GLU A 22 -39.46 -10.26 3.27
CA GLU A 22 -39.10 -10.62 4.65
C GLU A 22 -39.77 -9.69 5.67
N ILE A 23 -39.80 -8.38 5.39
CA ILE A 23 -40.50 -7.39 6.22
C ILE A 23 -42.03 -7.40 6.05
N GLY A 24 -42.56 -8.34 5.28
CA GLY A 24 -44.00 -8.65 5.25
C GLY A 24 -44.79 -8.04 4.10
N HIS A 25 -44.16 -7.66 2.99
CA HIS A 25 -44.88 -7.33 1.75
C HIS A 25 -45.13 -8.59 0.89
N ASN A 26 -46.14 -8.53 0.02
CA ASN A 26 -46.36 -9.55 -1.00
C ASN A 26 -45.58 -9.11 -2.24
N VAL A 27 -44.58 -9.88 -2.63
CA VAL A 27 -43.63 -9.52 -3.68
C VAL A 27 -43.71 -10.49 -4.84
N ILE A 28 -43.80 -9.95 -6.06
CA ILE A 28 -43.63 -10.70 -7.30
C ILE A 28 -42.43 -10.16 -8.08
N CYS A 29 -41.46 -11.02 -8.32
CA CYS A 29 -40.24 -10.71 -9.06
C CYS A 29 -40.38 -11.13 -10.53
N ILE A 30 -40.10 -10.23 -11.46
CA ILE A 30 -40.34 -10.39 -12.89
C ILE A 30 -38.99 -10.36 -13.63
N ASP A 31 -38.71 -11.33 -14.49
CA ASP A 31 -37.52 -11.32 -15.36
C ASP A 31 -37.83 -11.99 -16.70
N ILE A 32 -37.35 -11.41 -17.79
CA ILE A 32 -37.58 -11.93 -19.15
C ILE A 32 -36.88 -13.26 -19.41
N ASP A 33 -35.84 -13.58 -18.62
CA ASP A 33 -35.12 -14.85 -18.71
C ASP A 33 -35.92 -15.97 -18.05
N GLN A 34 -36.65 -16.73 -18.87
CA GLN A 34 -37.49 -17.85 -18.42
C GLN A 34 -36.70 -18.91 -17.66
N GLU A 35 -35.45 -19.19 -18.05
CA GLU A 35 -34.62 -20.19 -17.38
C GLU A 35 -34.16 -19.70 -16.00
N LYS A 36 -33.86 -18.40 -15.86
CA LYS A 36 -33.59 -17.79 -14.56
C LYS A 36 -34.82 -17.82 -13.66
N VAL A 37 -36.00 -17.44 -14.16
CA VAL A 37 -37.26 -17.50 -13.41
C VAL A 37 -37.55 -18.93 -12.95
N LYS A 38 -37.39 -19.93 -13.83
CA LYS A 38 -37.58 -21.34 -13.49
C LYS A 38 -36.66 -21.80 -12.36
N LYS A 39 -35.40 -21.37 -12.35
CA LYS A 39 -34.45 -21.67 -11.26
C LYS A 39 -34.88 -21.00 -9.95
N LEU A 40 -35.27 -19.72 -9.99
CA LEU A 40 -35.72 -18.98 -8.81
C LEU A 40 -37.00 -19.58 -8.20
N LYS A 41 -37.97 -19.98 -9.03
CA LYS A 41 -39.16 -20.74 -8.59
C LYS A 41 -38.81 -22.05 -7.89
N ALA A 42 -37.71 -22.70 -8.30
CA ALA A 42 -37.21 -23.92 -7.69
C ALA A 42 -36.27 -23.66 -6.49
N GLY A 43 -36.21 -22.43 -5.99
CA GLY A 43 -35.39 -22.06 -4.83
C GLY A 43 -33.89 -21.94 -5.13
N LYS A 44 -33.47 -21.87 -6.41
CA LYS A 44 -32.05 -21.82 -6.81
C LYS A 44 -31.65 -20.43 -7.28
N LEU A 45 -30.62 -19.86 -6.67
CA LEU A 45 -30.11 -18.53 -7.04
C LEU A 45 -29.35 -18.50 -8.36
N SER A 46 -29.40 -17.35 -9.04
CA SER A 46 -28.59 -17.02 -10.22
C SER A 46 -27.37 -16.13 -9.92
N ILE A 47 -27.24 -15.68 -8.67
CA ILE A 47 -26.17 -14.84 -8.14
C ILE A 47 -25.68 -15.44 -6.81
N PHE A 48 -24.47 -15.07 -6.40
CA PHE A 48 -24.00 -15.40 -5.06
C PHE A 48 -24.15 -14.20 -4.13
N GLU A 49 -24.94 -14.37 -3.06
CA GLU A 49 -25.02 -13.43 -1.95
C GLU A 49 -25.24 -14.17 -0.63
N PRO A 50 -24.45 -13.92 0.43
CA PRO A 50 -24.60 -14.60 1.70
C PRO A 50 -26.03 -14.49 2.26
N ASN A 51 -26.59 -15.62 2.71
CA ASN A 51 -27.92 -15.77 3.30
C ASN A 51 -29.12 -15.47 2.38
N LEU A 52 -28.89 -15.14 1.10
CA LEU A 52 -29.98 -14.80 0.18
C LEU A 52 -30.86 -16.00 -0.16
N GLU A 53 -30.27 -17.18 -0.32
CA GLU A 53 -31.00 -18.39 -0.72
C GLU A 53 -31.98 -18.83 0.36
N GLU A 54 -31.52 -18.87 1.62
CA GLU A 54 -32.32 -19.23 2.78
C GLU A 54 -33.50 -18.26 2.98
N LEU A 55 -33.24 -16.95 2.91
CA LEU A 55 -34.29 -15.93 3.01
C LEU A 55 -35.28 -15.99 1.85
N MET A 56 -34.81 -16.26 0.63
CA MET A 56 -35.65 -16.42 -0.54
C MET A 56 -36.59 -17.62 -0.37
N ILE A 57 -36.05 -18.80 -0.03
CA ILE A 57 -36.83 -20.03 0.17
C ILE A 57 -37.88 -19.81 1.27
N THR A 58 -37.48 -19.25 2.40
CA THR A 58 -38.38 -18.95 3.53
C THR A 58 -39.56 -18.08 3.09
N ASN A 59 -39.33 -17.06 2.26
CA ASN A 59 -40.40 -16.17 1.81
C ASN A 59 -41.26 -16.75 0.68
N ILE A 60 -40.72 -17.66 -0.13
CA ILE A 60 -41.53 -18.48 -1.06
C ILE A 60 -42.48 -19.38 -0.26
N GLU A 61 -41.97 -20.08 0.77
CA GLU A 61 -42.77 -20.98 1.62
C GLU A 61 -43.85 -20.22 2.42
N ARG A 62 -43.55 -18.99 2.85
CA ARG A 62 -44.54 -18.08 3.48
C ARG A 62 -45.58 -17.52 2.50
N GLY A 63 -45.46 -17.80 1.20
CA GLY A 63 -46.35 -17.28 0.17
C GLY A 63 -46.22 -15.77 -0.06
N ARG A 64 -45.12 -15.15 0.39
CA ARG A 64 -44.87 -13.70 0.30
C ARG A 64 -43.94 -13.33 -0.86
N LEU A 65 -43.26 -14.30 -1.47
CA LEU A 65 -42.38 -14.09 -2.61
C LEU A 65 -42.73 -15.05 -3.74
N SER A 66 -42.90 -14.52 -4.93
CA SER A 66 -43.17 -15.28 -6.16
C SER A 66 -42.34 -14.74 -7.32
N PHE A 67 -42.26 -15.51 -8.39
CA PHE A 67 -41.49 -15.16 -9.58
C PHE A 67 -42.33 -15.38 -10.84
N THR A 68 -42.14 -14.57 -11.87
CA THR A 68 -42.74 -14.80 -13.19
C THR A 68 -41.88 -14.21 -14.31
N SER A 69 -42.12 -14.66 -15.55
CA SER A 69 -41.58 -14.05 -16.76
C SER A 69 -42.64 -13.24 -17.52
N ASP A 70 -43.88 -13.18 -16.99
CA ASP A 70 -45.01 -12.48 -17.59
C ASP A 70 -45.26 -11.14 -16.87
N HIS A 71 -45.11 -10.04 -17.60
CA HIS A 71 -45.38 -8.69 -17.08
C HIS A 71 -46.86 -8.49 -16.73
N ALA A 72 -47.79 -9.08 -17.50
CA ALA A 72 -49.22 -8.96 -17.24
C ALA A 72 -49.61 -9.63 -15.92
N GLU A 73 -49.06 -10.81 -15.64
CA GLU A 73 -49.22 -11.49 -14.35
C GLU A 73 -48.64 -10.64 -13.21
N GLY A 74 -47.42 -10.14 -13.38
CA GLY A 74 -46.71 -9.37 -12.35
C GLY A 74 -47.33 -8.02 -12.01
N PHE A 75 -47.92 -7.32 -12.99
CA PHE A 75 -48.47 -5.98 -12.78
C PHE A 75 -49.94 -5.96 -12.38
N LYS A 76 -50.67 -7.07 -12.54
CA LYS A 76 -52.13 -7.16 -12.33
C LYS A 76 -52.59 -6.58 -10.99
N ASP A 77 -51.96 -6.99 -9.89
CA ASP A 77 -52.38 -6.65 -8.52
C ASP A 77 -51.39 -5.74 -7.78
N SER A 78 -50.38 -5.23 -8.50
CA SER A 78 -49.29 -4.44 -7.92
C SER A 78 -49.69 -3.00 -7.63
N GLU A 79 -49.47 -2.54 -6.40
CA GLU A 79 -49.64 -1.14 -5.99
C GLU A 79 -48.37 -0.32 -6.26
N VAL A 80 -47.22 -1.00 -6.22
CA VAL A 80 -45.90 -0.41 -6.46
C VAL A 80 -45.09 -1.33 -7.38
N ILE A 81 -44.47 -0.76 -8.41
CA ILE A 81 -43.62 -1.47 -9.36
C ILE A 81 -42.22 -0.89 -9.30
N TYR A 82 -41.24 -1.66 -8.81
CA TYR A 82 -39.83 -1.28 -8.86
C TYR A 82 -39.20 -1.67 -10.19
N ILE A 83 -38.52 -0.74 -10.84
CA ILE A 83 -37.65 -0.98 -11.98
C ILE A 83 -36.22 -1.16 -11.46
N ALA A 84 -35.72 -2.40 -11.53
CA ALA A 84 -34.41 -2.82 -11.03
C ALA A 84 -33.59 -3.57 -12.11
N VAL A 85 -33.85 -3.28 -13.38
CA VAL A 85 -33.09 -3.82 -14.52
C VAL A 85 -31.71 -3.16 -14.65
N GLY A 86 -30.76 -3.88 -15.23
CA GLY A 86 -29.41 -3.37 -15.43
C GLY A 86 -29.37 -2.23 -16.47
N THR A 87 -28.57 -1.21 -16.17
CA THR A 87 -28.24 -0.08 -17.06
C THR A 87 -26.76 -0.16 -17.46
N PRO A 88 -26.36 -1.12 -18.33
CA PRO A 88 -24.96 -1.32 -18.68
C PRO A 88 -24.37 -0.09 -19.38
N GLN A 89 -23.05 -0.06 -19.50
CA GLN A 89 -22.35 1.02 -20.18
C GLN A 89 -22.34 0.78 -21.70
N LYS A 90 -22.60 1.81 -22.50
CA LYS A 90 -22.40 1.81 -23.96
C LYS A 90 -20.91 1.98 -24.30
N THR A 91 -20.56 1.80 -25.58
CA THR A 91 -19.18 1.96 -26.08
C THR A 91 -18.62 3.37 -25.90
N ASP A 92 -19.48 4.39 -25.92
CA ASP A 92 -19.13 5.80 -25.67
C ASP A 92 -19.02 6.14 -24.17
N GLY A 93 -19.36 5.18 -23.30
CA GLY A 93 -19.31 5.33 -21.86
C GLY A 93 -20.60 5.83 -21.19
N SER A 94 -21.63 6.16 -21.97
CA SER A 94 -22.95 6.54 -21.46
C SER A 94 -23.74 5.33 -20.93
N ALA A 95 -24.80 5.58 -20.17
CA ALA A 95 -25.67 4.51 -19.67
C ALA A 95 -26.65 4.04 -20.75
N ASP A 96 -26.81 2.73 -20.88
CA ASP A 96 -27.83 2.11 -21.74
C ASP A 96 -29.17 2.03 -21.01
N LEU A 97 -30.17 2.73 -21.54
CA LEU A 97 -31.52 2.84 -20.99
C LEU A 97 -32.53 1.95 -21.70
N THR A 98 -32.11 1.17 -22.71
CA THR A 98 -33.01 0.34 -23.53
C THR A 98 -33.94 -0.53 -22.67
N HIS A 99 -33.41 -1.20 -21.65
CA HIS A 99 -34.22 -2.04 -20.75
C HIS A 99 -35.18 -1.22 -19.87
N ILE A 100 -34.78 -0.02 -19.44
CA ILE A 100 -35.64 0.87 -18.64
C ILE A 100 -36.85 1.30 -19.48
N GLU A 101 -36.60 1.75 -20.71
CA GLU A 101 -37.64 2.19 -21.64
C GLU A 101 -38.59 1.05 -22.02
N GLN A 102 -38.05 -0.16 -22.25
CA GLN A 102 -38.88 -1.35 -22.49
C GLN A 102 -39.79 -1.68 -21.31
N VAL A 103 -39.28 -1.62 -20.08
CA VAL A 103 -40.09 -1.85 -18.87
C VAL A 103 -41.17 -0.77 -18.73
N ALA A 104 -40.86 0.50 -19.03
CA ALA A 104 -41.84 1.58 -19.03
C ALA A 104 -43.01 1.29 -20.01
N VAL A 105 -42.71 0.82 -21.23
CA VAL A 105 -43.73 0.38 -22.19
C VAL A 105 -44.55 -0.79 -21.63
N GLN A 106 -43.91 -1.81 -21.04
CA GLN A 106 -44.62 -2.96 -20.47
C GLN A 106 -45.57 -2.54 -19.33
N ILE A 107 -45.16 -1.60 -18.48
CA ILE A 107 -46.03 -1.04 -17.44
C ILE A 107 -47.25 -0.37 -18.07
N ALA A 108 -47.06 0.47 -19.08
CA ALA A 108 -48.13 1.21 -19.76
C ALA A 108 -49.18 0.28 -20.41
N LEU A 109 -48.75 -0.84 -20.97
CA LEU A 109 -49.62 -1.82 -21.64
C LEU A 109 -50.40 -2.71 -20.66
N HIS A 110 -49.81 -3.02 -19.50
CA HIS A 110 -50.29 -4.10 -18.64
C HIS A 110 -50.78 -3.67 -17.25
N ALA A 111 -50.40 -2.49 -16.75
CA ALA A 111 -50.97 -1.98 -15.50
C ALA A 111 -52.48 -1.72 -15.65
N LYS A 112 -53.27 -2.20 -14.68
CA LYS A 112 -54.75 -2.13 -14.68
C LYS A 112 -55.34 -1.30 -13.55
N ARG A 113 -54.49 -0.68 -12.74
CA ARG A 113 -54.88 0.15 -11.61
C ARG A 113 -53.85 1.25 -11.37
N ASP A 114 -54.23 2.25 -10.59
CA ASP A 114 -53.30 3.27 -10.12
C ASP A 114 -52.09 2.66 -9.44
N VAL A 115 -50.90 3.09 -9.84
CA VAL A 115 -49.65 2.45 -9.45
C VAL A 115 -48.53 3.47 -9.28
N ILE A 116 -47.64 3.20 -8.32
CA ILE A 116 -46.40 3.96 -8.15
C ILE A 116 -45.26 3.21 -8.83
N VAL A 117 -44.60 3.84 -9.79
CA VAL A 117 -43.44 3.29 -10.48
C VAL A 117 -42.18 3.84 -9.82
N VAL A 118 -41.34 2.93 -9.32
CA VAL A 118 -40.15 3.26 -8.55
C VAL A 118 -38.91 2.87 -9.31
N THR A 119 -38.10 3.84 -9.73
CA THR A 119 -36.81 3.55 -10.36
C THR A 119 -35.76 3.29 -9.28
N LYS A 120 -35.37 2.01 -9.13
CA LYS A 120 -34.28 1.56 -8.26
C LYS A 120 -32.94 1.50 -8.99
N SER A 121 -32.99 1.20 -10.30
CA SER A 121 -31.85 1.19 -11.19
C SER A 121 -31.09 2.51 -11.15
N THR A 122 -29.76 2.45 -11.24
CA THR A 122 -28.95 3.66 -11.36
C THR A 122 -29.10 4.22 -12.78
N VAL A 123 -29.74 5.38 -12.89
CA VAL A 123 -30.10 6.02 -14.16
C VAL A 123 -29.65 7.49 -14.18
N PRO A 124 -29.20 8.03 -15.34
CA PRO A 124 -28.88 9.45 -15.51
C PRO A 124 -30.00 10.39 -15.07
N VAL A 125 -29.65 11.60 -14.67
CA VAL A 125 -30.63 12.62 -14.28
C VAL A 125 -31.59 12.92 -15.43
N GLY A 126 -32.90 12.94 -15.13
CA GLY A 126 -33.98 13.13 -16.11
C GLY A 126 -34.56 11.82 -16.65
N THR A 127 -34.02 10.66 -16.28
CA THR A 127 -34.54 9.37 -16.78
C THR A 127 -35.94 9.08 -16.24
N ASN A 128 -36.23 9.44 -14.99
CA ASN A 128 -37.58 9.26 -14.44
C ASN A 128 -38.64 10.11 -15.18
N GLU A 129 -38.27 11.30 -15.67
CA GLU A 129 -39.15 12.12 -16.53
C GLU A 129 -39.41 11.41 -17.86
N ARG A 130 -38.35 10.84 -18.47
CA ARG A 130 -38.47 10.03 -19.69
C ARG A 130 -39.34 8.79 -19.50
N ILE A 131 -39.23 8.11 -18.35
CA ILE A 131 -40.10 6.99 -17.99
C ILE A 131 -41.57 7.45 -17.95
N LYS A 132 -41.84 8.61 -17.32
CA LYS A 132 -43.18 9.20 -17.24
C LYS A 132 -43.76 9.47 -18.63
N GLU A 133 -42.96 10.07 -19.52
CA GLU A 133 -43.34 10.35 -20.91
C GLU A 133 -43.70 9.07 -21.67
N ILE A 134 -42.83 8.06 -21.64
CA ILE A 134 -43.05 6.78 -22.32
C ILE A 134 -44.30 6.11 -21.77
N ILE A 135 -44.47 6.08 -20.44
CA ILE A 135 -45.66 5.50 -19.85
C ILE A 135 -46.91 6.22 -20.35
N HIS A 136 -46.92 7.56 -20.35
CA HIS A 136 -48.07 8.34 -20.79
C HIS A 136 -48.39 8.14 -22.28
N GLU A 137 -47.37 8.02 -23.14
CA GLU A 137 -47.51 7.79 -24.58
C GLU A 137 -48.16 6.44 -24.91
N TYR A 138 -47.80 5.39 -24.17
CA TYR A 138 -48.25 4.01 -24.43
C TYR A 138 -49.39 3.55 -23.53
N LEU A 139 -49.91 4.42 -22.65
CA LEU A 139 -50.90 4.04 -21.64
C LEU A 139 -52.22 3.65 -22.31
N VAL A 140 -52.64 2.40 -22.12
CA VAL A 140 -53.90 1.87 -22.70
C VAL A 140 -55.08 1.89 -21.74
N SER A 141 -54.86 2.22 -20.47
CA SER A 141 -55.86 2.18 -19.40
C SER A 141 -55.94 3.54 -18.71
N ASP A 142 -57.14 3.98 -18.34
CA ASP A 142 -57.33 5.25 -17.62
C ASP A 142 -56.96 5.07 -16.14
N ILE A 143 -55.67 5.16 -15.84
CA ILE A 143 -55.09 4.97 -14.50
C ILE A 143 -54.09 6.07 -14.18
N LYS A 144 -53.97 6.39 -12.89
CA LYS A 144 -52.96 7.33 -12.39
C LYS A 144 -51.62 6.62 -12.18
N ILE A 145 -50.54 7.23 -12.69
CA ILE A 145 -49.18 6.74 -12.47
C ILE A 145 -48.34 7.84 -11.83
N ASP A 146 -47.81 7.55 -10.64
CA ASP A 146 -46.85 8.40 -9.95
C ASP A 146 -45.44 7.82 -10.11
N ILE A 147 -44.44 8.68 -10.35
CA ILE A 147 -43.04 8.28 -10.54
C ILE A 147 -42.21 8.63 -9.30
N VAL A 148 -41.38 7.69 -8.86
CA VAL A 148 -40.46 7.86 -7.73
C VAL A 148 -39.06 7.36 -8.11
N SER A 149 -38.03 8.12 -7.74
CA SER A 149 -36.64 7.68 -7.74
C SER A 149 -36.27 7.15 -6.35
N ASN A 150 -35.92 5.87 -6.24
CA ASN A 150 -35.44 5.26 -4.99
C ASN A 150 -34.11 4.53 -5.24
N PRO A 151 -32.99 5.26 -5.40
CA PRO A 151 -31.72 4.65 -5.72
C PRO A 151 -31.23 3.71 -4.62
N GLU A 152 -30.54 2.67 -5.04
CA GLU A 152 -29.91 1.67 -4.19
C GLU A 152 -28.47 2.07 -3.77
N PHE A 153 -28.03 1.74 -2.54
CA PHE A 153 -26.68 1.99 -2.01
C PHE A 153 -25.97 0.74 -1.44
N LEU A 154 -26.54 -0.45 -1.59
CA LEU A 154 -26.01 -1.72 -1.14
C LEU A 154 -24.69 -2.04 -1.82
N ARG A 155 -23.89 -2.82 -1.12
CA ARG A 155 -22.64 -3.38 -1.64
C ARG A 155 -22.85 -4.87 -1.85
N GLU A 156 -22.43 -5.37 -3.01
CA GLU A 156 -22.45 -6.82 -3.21
C GLU A 156 -21.66 -7.59 -2.11
N GLY A 157 -22.03 -8.81 -1.76
CA GLY A 157 -21.40 -9.58 -0.68
C GLY A 157 -21.78 -9.14 0.74
N SER A 158 -22.56 -8.06 0.89
CA SER A 158 -23.15 -7.58 2.15
C SER A 158 -24.50 -6.92 1.93
N ALA A 159 -25.18 -7.24 0.84
CA ALA A 159 -26.34 -6.54 0.34
C ALA A 159 -27.54 -6.68 1.27
N ILE A 160 -27.79 -7.88 1.78
CA ILE A 160 -28.85 -8.12 2.76
C ILE A 160 -28.59 -7.28 4.01
N HIS A 161 -27.36 -7.33 4.54
CA HIS A 161 -26.98 -6.53 5.70
C HIS A 161 -27.18 -5.03 5.44
N ASP A 162 -26.75 -4.53 4.28
CA ASP A 162 -26.88 -3.12 3.90
C ASP A 162 -28.35 -2.70 3.69
N THR A 163 -29.23 -3.61 3.28
CA THR A 163 -30.68 -3.34 3.19
C THR A 163 -31.33 -3.22 4.56
N PHE A 164 -30.93 -4.04 5.55
CA PHE A 164 -31.50 -3.99 6.90
C PHE A 164 -30.81 -2.99 7.84
N ASN A 165 -29.57 -2.58 7.54
CA ASN A 165 -28.74 -1.72 8.41
C ASN A 165 -28.09 -0.57 7.62
N GLY A 166 -28.73 -0.13 6.55
CA GLY A 166 -28.23 0.93 5.68
C GLY A 166 -28.16 2.28 6.38
N ASP A 167 -27.28 3.17 5.89
CA ASP A 167 -27.10 4.49 6.49
C ASP A 167 -28.33 5.42 6.27
N ARG A 168 -29.03 5.24 5.14
CA ARG A 168 -30.21 6.03 4.71
C ARG A 168 -30.93 5.40 3.54
N ILE A 169 -32.21 5.76 3.35
CA ILE A 169 -33.00 5.50 2.15
C ILE A 169 -33.33 6.85 1.48
N VAL A 170 -33.04 6.98 0.19
CA VAL A 170 -33.31 8.21 -0.57
C VAL A 170 -34.59 8.04 -1.38
N ILE A 171 -35.51 9.01 -1.29
CA ILE A 171 -36.78 9.01 -2.03
C ILE A 171 -36.90 10.34 -2.76
N GLY A 172 -36.86 10.31 -4.09
CA GLY A 172 -37.15 11.44 -4.95
C GLY A 172 -38.55 11.31 -5.54
N ALA A 173 -39.44 12.28 -5.33
CA ALA A 173 -40.80 12.24 -5.88
C ALA A 173 -41.31 13.65 -6.20
N GLU A 174 -42.29 13.74 -7.11
CA GLU A 174 -43.01 14.99 -7.41
C GLU A 174 -44.20 15.22 -6.48
N CYS A 175 -44.78 14.15 -5.92
CA CYS A 175 -45.95 14.24 -5.05
C CYS A 175 -45.69 13.59 -3.68
N GLU A 176 -46.11 14.27 -2.62
CA GLU A 176 -45.90 13.81 -1.24
C GLU A 176 -46.61 12.48 -0.95
N HIS A 177 -47.74 12.22 -1.63
CA HIS A 177 -48.48 10.97 -1.49
C HIS A 177 -47.62 9.76 -1.89
N ALA A 178 -46.99 9.78 -3.06
CA ALA A 178 -46.12 8.69 -3.50
C ALA A 178 -44.89 8.55 -2.60
N ALA A 179 -44.26 9.67 -2.19
CA ALA A 179 -43.13 9.65 -1.27
C ALA A 179 -43.49 8.99 0.08
N THR A 180 -44.67 9.31 0.62
CA THR A 180 -45.18 8.74 1.88
C THR A 180 -45.42 7.24 1.75
N ILE A 181 -46.01 6.77 0.65
CA ILE A 181 -46.23 5.33 0.43
C ILE A 181 -44.90 4.57 0.36
N ILE A 182 -43.89 5.11 -0.34
CA ILE A 182 -42.57 4.46 -0.41
C ILE A 182 -41.86 4.50 0.94
N GLU A 183 -42.00 5.57 1.72
CA GLU A 183 -41.51 5.62 3.11
C GLU A 183 -42.19 4.56 3.98
N GLU A 184 -43.51 4.39 3.89
CA GLU A 184 -44.26 3.36 4.65
C GLU A 184 -43.81 1.94 4.32
N ILE A 185 -43.54 1.64 3.04
CA ILE A 185 -42.99 0.34 2.61
C ILE A 185 -41.65 0.07 3.26
N ASN A 186 -40.80 1.09 3.40
CA ASN A 186 -39.46 0.94 3.95
C ASN A 186 -39.41 1.09 5.48
N LYS A 187 -40.49 1.57 6.12
CA LYS A 187 -40.56 1.82 7.57
C LYS A 187 -40.12 0.63 8.43
N PRO A 188 -40.46 -0.63 8.12
CA PRO A 188 -40.00 -1.78 8.91
C PRO A 188 -38.48 -1.96 8.98
N PHE A 189 -37.72 -1.42 8.01
CA PHE A 189 -36.25 -1.45 8.08
C PHE A 189 -35.68 -0.51 9.15
N GLN A 190 -36.44 0.47 9.63
CA GLN A 190 -36.01 1.47 10.63
C GLN A 190 -34.77 2.28 10.20
N ILE A 191 -34.57 2.43 8.89
CA ILE A 191 -33.49 3.22 8.31
C ILE A 191 -33.97 4.67 8.09
N PRO A 192 -33.14 5.69 8.40
CA PRO A 192 -33.49 7.09 8.13
C PRO A 192 -33.86 7.34 6.67
N VAL A 193 -34.96 8.05 6.44
CA VAL A 193 -35.44 8.41 5.09
C VAL A 193 -35.07 9.86 4.78
N TYR A 194 -34.49 10.07 3.60
CA TYR A 194 -34.22 11.39 3.03
C TYR A 194 -35.09 11.60 1.80
N LYS A 195 -36.08 12.50 1.91
CA LYS A 195 -37.00 12.86 0.82
C LYS A 195 -36.48 14.10 0.07
N THR A 196 -36.58 14.09 -1.25
CA THR A 196 -36.17 15.18 -2.14
C THR A 196 -36.93 15.12 -3.47
N ASP A 197 -36.56 15.93 -4.46
CA ASP A 197 -37.09 15.83 -5.82
C ASP A 197 -36.42 14.69 -6.62
N ILE A 198 -37.05 14.30 -7.72
CA ILE A 198 -36.60 13.17 -8.56
C ILE A 198 -35.16 13.36 -9.06
N ARG A 199 -34.83 14.53 -9.61
CA ARG A 199 -33.53 14.80 -10.22
C ARG A 199 -32.41 14.81 -9.17
N SER A 200 -32.69 15.38 -8.00
CA SER A 200 -31.78 15.36 -6.86
C SER A 200 -31.52 13.92 -6.38
N ALA A 201 -32.54 13.09 -6.27
CA ALA A 201 -32.37 11.68 -5.90
C ALA A 201 -31.50 10.89 -6.91
N GLU A 202 -31.73 11.08 -8.21
CA GLU A 202 -30.91 10.49 -9.28
C GLU A 202 -29.44 10.94 -9.17
N MET A 203 -29.19 12.24 -8.95
CA MET A 203 -27.84 12.79 -8.81
C MET A 203 -27.13 12.29 -7.54
N ILE A 204 -27.83 12.16 -6.41
CA ILE A 204 -27.25 11.68 -5.14
C ILE A 204 -26.56 10.32 -5.33
N LYS A 205 -27.14 9.43 -6.14
CA LYS A 205 -26.53 8.12 -6.43
C LYS A 205 -25.18 8.25 -7.13
N TYR A 206 -25.11 9.02 -8.21
CA TYR A 206 -23.87 9.24 -8.95
C TYR A 206 -22.83 9.99 -8.14
N ALA A 207 -23.23 11.07 -7.47
CA ALA A 207 -22.33 11.87 -6.63
C ALA A 207 -21.74 11.03 -5.50
N SER A 208 -22.55 10.18 -4.85
CA SER A 208 -22.08 9.27 -3.80
C SER A 208 -21.04 8.28 -4.34
N ASN A 209 -21.34 7.58 -5.44
CA ASN A 209 -20.44 6.59 -6.01
C ASN A 209 -19.14 7.24 -6.55
N ALA A 210 -19.24 8.41 -7.19
CA ALA A 210 -18.09 9.16 -7.67
C ALA A 210 -17.19 9.63 -6.52
N PHE A 211 -17.77 10.07 -5.40
CA PHE A 211 -16.99 10.47 -4.24
C PHE A 211 -16.29 9.28 -3.57
N LEU A 212 -16.95 8.13 -3.46
CA LEU A 212 -16.34 6.90 -2.96
C LEU A 212 -15.17 6.43 -3.84
N ALA A 213 -15.35 6.46 -5.17
CA ALA A 213 -14.27 6.19 -6.13
C ALA A 213 -13.11 7.19 -5.97
N THR A 214 -13.43 8.47 -5.77
CA THR A 214 -12.43 9.53 -5.51
C THR A 214 -11.60 9.23 -4.26
N LYS A 215 -12.22 8.82 -3.14
CA LYS A 215 -11.49 8.44 -1.93
C LYS A 215 -10.52 7.28 -2.17
N ILE A 216 -10.94 6.26 -2.93
CA ILE A 216 -10.09 5.12 -3.27
C ILE A 216 -8.92 5.54 -4.17
N SER A 217 -9.17 6.27 -5.26
CA SER A 217 -8.09 6.74 -6.15
C SER A 217 -7.14 7.68 -5.42
N PHE A 218 -7.66 8.56 -4.58
CA PHE A 218 -6.85 9.46 -3.76
C PHE A 218 -5.89 8.68 -2.84
N ILE A 219 -6.39 7.71 -2.07
CA ILE A 219 -5.51 6.95 -1.17
C ILE A 219 -4.50 6.07 -1.93
N ASN A 220 -4.82 5.63 -3.14
CA ASN A 220 -3.88 4.90 -4.00
C ASN A 220 -2.73 5.78 -4.52
N GLU A 221 -2.99 7.03 -4.87
CA GLU A 221 -1.94 8.01 -5.19
C GLU A 221 -1.05 8.27 -3.97
N ILE A 222 -1.66 8.47 -2.78
CA ILE A 222 -0.92 8.59 -1.53
C ILE A 222 -0.07 7.34 -1.24
N ALA A 223 -0.59 6.14 -1.53
CA ALA A 223 0.16 4.89 -1.41
C ALA A 223 1.42 4.92 -2.27
N THR A 224 1.30 5.36 -3.52
CA THR A 224 2.43 5.50 -4.44
C THR A 224 3.46 6.48 -3.88
N ILE A 225 3.03 7.63 -3.35
CA ILE A 225 3.94 8.58 -2.69
C ILE A 225 4.64 7.93 -1.49
N CYS A 226 3.89 7.21 -0.65
CA CYS A 226 4.43 6.52 0.52
C CYS A 226 5.57 5.56 0.16
N GLU A 227 5.45 4.83 -0.95
CA GLU A 227 6.52 3.94 -1.43
C GLU A 227 7.80 4.69 -1.81
N HIS A 228 7.69 5.90 -2.37
CA HIS A 228 8.84 6.70 -2.78
C HIS A 228 9.55 7.38 -1.60
N VAL A 229 8.79 7.78 -0.57
CA VAL A 229 9.32 8.50 0.60
C VAL A 229 9.63 7.59 1.79
N GLY A 230 9.26 6.30 1.70
CA GLY A 230 9.46 5.33 2.78
C GLY A 230 8.45 5.43 3.92
N ALA A 231 7.26 5.98 3.65
CA ALA A 231 6.13 5.99 4.58
C ALA A 231 5.27 4.72 4.46
N ASN A 232 4.30 4.56 5.36
CA ASN A 232 3.33 3.48 5.37
C ASN A 232 1.92 4.04 5.17
N VAL A 233 1.27 3.67 4.07
CA VAL A 233 -0.06 4.17 3.71
C VAL A 233 -1.14 3.81 4.74
N GLU A 234 -0.99 2.70 5.45
CA GLU A 234 -1.97 2.32 6.49
C GLU A 234 -1.92 3.28 7.67
N ASP A 235 -0.72 3.65 8.12
CA ASP A 235 -0.54 4.63 9.20
C ASP A 235 -1.06 6.01 8.77
N VAL A 236 -0.80 6.39 7.50
CA VAL A 236 -1.31 7.65 6.92
C VAL A 236 -2.84 7.64 6.83
N ALA A 237 -3.44 6.56 6.34
CA ALA A 237 -4.90 6.42 6.23
C ALA A 237 -5.58 6.47 7.61
N ILE A 238 -5.00 5.81 8.62
CA ILE A 238 -5.49 5.86 10.00
C ILE A 238 -5.40 7.29 10.54
N GLY A 239 -4.23 7.93 10.40
CA GLY A 239 -4.01 9.30 10.89
C GLY A 239 -4.94 10.32 10.25
N MET A 240 -5.12 10.26 8.92
CA MET A 240 -6.09 11.11 8.20
C MET A 240 -7.54 10.81 8.62
N GLY A 241 -7.88 9.54 8.76
CA GLY A 241 -9.24 9.11 9.07
C GLY A 241 -9.73 9.45 10.48
N GLN A 242 -8.82 9.82 11.40
CA GLN A 242 -9.20 10.35 12.73
C GLN A 242 -9.90 11.71 12.64
N ASP A 243 -9.67 12.46 11.55
CA ASP A 243 -10.44 13.68 11.29
C ASP A 243 -11.86 13.32 10.86
N SER A 244 -12.85 13.71 11.65
CA SER A 244 -14.26 13.38 11.42
C SER A 244 -14.81 13.96 10.11
N ARG A 245 -14.19 15.00 9.54
CA ARG A 245 -14.55 15.55 8.24
C ARG A 245 -14.14 14.65 7.08
N ILE A 246 -13.15 13.78 7.29
CA ILE A 246 -12.66 12.79 6.31
C ILE A 246 -13.31 11.43 6.54
N GLY A 247 -13.31 10.98 7.80
CA GLY A 247 -13.79 9.68 8.24
C GLY A 247 -12.89 8.51 7.83
N THR A 248 -13.08 7.36 8.46
CA THR A 248 -12.17 6.19 8.36
C THR A 248 -12.50 5.21 7.23
N LYS A 249 -13.68 5.29 6.63
CA LYS A 249 -14.14 4.35 5.59
C LYS A 249 -13.60 4.73 4.20
N PHE A 250 -13.43 3.74 3.32
CA PHE A 250 -12.99 3.90 1.92
C PHE A 250 -11.57 4.50 1.76
N LEU A 251 -10.69 4.28 2.74
CA LEU A 251 -9.29 4.70 2.74
C LEU A 251 -8.31 3.50 2.74
N LYS A 252 -8.75 2.34 2.24
CA LYS A 252 -7.86 1.18 2.07
C LYS A 252 -7.22 1.25 0.69
N ALA A 253 -5.91 1.47 0.65
CA ALA A 253 -5.15 1.41 -0.60
C ALA A 253 -5.08 -0.02 -1.14
N GLY A 254 -4.97 -0.15 -2.45
CA GLY A 254 -4.87 -1.45 -3.12
C GLY A 254 -4.71 -1.32 -4.63
N ILE A 255 -5.10 -2.36 -5.36
CA ILE A 255 -5.05 -2.44 -6.83
C ILE A 255 -6.25 -1.75 -7.52
N GLY A 256 -6.78 -0.69 -6.91
CA GLY A 256 -7.95 0.02 -7.42
C GLY A 256 -9.29 -0.65 -7.11
N TYR A 257 -10.34 -0.04 -7.62
CA TYR A 257 -11.73 -0.49 -7.56
C TYR A 257 -12.18 -1.13 -8.87
N GLY A 258 -13.26 -1.91 -8.78
CA GLY A 258 -13.89 -2.62 -9.90
C GLY A 258 -15.37 -2.85 -9.61
N GLY A 259 -15.94 -3.90 -10.21
CA GLY A 259 -17.36 -4.25 -10.08
C GLY A 259 -18.24 -3.45 -11.03
N SER A 260 -19.53 -3.78 -11.09
CA SER A 260 -20.45 -3.17 -12.06
C SER A 260 -20.90 -1.74 -11.76
N CYS A 261 -20.61 -1.22 -10.56
CA CYS A 261 -21.11 0.07 -10.12
C CYS A 261 -20.09 1.20 -10.38
N PHE A 262 -18.94 1.20 -9.70
CA PHE A 262 -18.06 2.38 -9.73
C PHE A 262 -17.52 2.76 -11.11
N PRO A 263 -16.90 1.85 -11.91
CA PRO A 263 -16.40 2.22 -13.24
C PRO A 263 -17.52 2.73 -14.14
N LYS A 264 -18.66 2.04 -14.16
CA LYS A 264 -19.83 2.43 -14.94
C LYS A 264 -20.37 3.79 -14.54
N ASP A 265 -20.60 4.01 -13.25
CA ASP A 265 -21.26 5.21 -12.76
C ASP A 265 -20.36 6.45 -12.84
N THR A 266 -19.04 6.28 -12.62
CA THR A 266 -18.07 7.37 -12.79
C THR A 266 -17.95 7.78 -14.26
N ASN A 267 -17.89 6.83 -15.19
CA ASN A 267 -17.89 7.13 -16.62
C ASN A 267 -19.21 7.76 -17.08
N ALA A 268 -20.35 7.23 -16.65
CA ALA A 268 -21.66 7.79 -17.00
C ALA A 268 -21.80 9.23 -16.48
N LEU A 269 -21.39 9.51 -15.24
CA LEU A 269 -21.38 10.88 -14.72
C LEU A 269 -20.43 11.81 -15.49
N TYR A 270 -19.26 11.31 -15.89
CA TYR A 270 -18.33 12.06 -16.74
C TYR A 270 -18.94 12.42 -18.11
N GLN A 271 -19.66 11.48 -18.73
CA GLN A 271 -20.36 11.74 -20.00
C GLN A 271 -21.54 12.71 -19.83
N ILE A 272 -22.34 12.57 -18.76
CA ILE A 272 -23.44 13.51 -18.46
C ILE A 272 -22.91 14.96 -18.38
N ALA A 273 -21.75 15.16 -17.76
CA ALA A 273 -21.07 16.46 -17.71
C ALA A 273 -20.63 16.91 -19.11
N GLY A 274 -19.99 16.04 -19.89
CA GLY A 274 -19.49 16.34 -21.25
C GLY A 274 -20.60 16.75 -22.21
N HIS A 275 -21.79 16.14 -22.15
CA HIS A 275 -22.95 16.51 -22.96
C HIS A 275 -23.55 17.89 -22.61
N LYS A 276 -23.10 18.52 -21.51
CA LYS A 276 -23.46 19.88 -21.09
C LYS A 276 -22.31 20.86 -21.26
N ASP A 277 -21.36 20.56 -22.14
CA ASP A 277 -20.15 21.34 -22.40
C ASP A 277 -19.29 21.57 -21.14
N TYR A 278 -19.38 20.67 -20.14
CA TYR A 278 -18.63 20.74 -18.90
C TYR A 278 -17.63 19.58 -18.79
N SER A 279 -16.35 19.90 -18.64
CA SER A 279 -15.31 18.90 -18.40
C SER A 279 -15.11 18.67 -16.90
N PHE A 280 -15.55 17.51 -16.40
CA PHE A 280 -15.33 17.13 -15.00
C PHE A 280 -13.90 16.60 -14.78
N HIS A 281 -12.93 17.52 -14.72
CA HIS A 281 -11.49 17.20 -14.65
C HIS A 281 -11.11 16.30 -13.48
N LEU A 282 -11.64 16.55 -12.26
CA LEU A 282 -11.34 15.73 -11.09
C LEU A 282 -11.76 14.27 -11.30
N LEU A 283 -12.98 14.04 -11.79
CA LEU A 283 -13.50 12.69 -12.00
C LEU A 283 -12.74 11.95 -13.09
N LYS A 284 -12.35 12.64 -14.16
CA LYS A 284 -11.48 12.07 -15.20
C LYS A 284 -10.17 11.55 -14.59
N THR A 285 -9.50 12.36 -13.77
CA THR A 285 -8.26 11.96 -13.08
C THR A 285 -8.49 10.76 -12.17
N VAL A 286 -9.62 10.70 -11.45
CA VAL A 286 -9.99 9.56 -10.59
C VAL A 286 -10.07 8.26 -11.39
N ILE A 287 -10.69 8.31 -12.58
CA ILE A 287 -10.81 7.16 -13.50
C ILE A 287 -9.43 6.75 -14.03
N ASP A 288 -8.64 7.71 -14.51
CA ASP A 288 -7.30 7.46 -15.08
C ASP A 288 -6.34 6.84 -14.05
N VAL A 289 -6.37 7.32 -12.80
CA VAL A 289 -5.61 6.74 -11.68
C VAL A 289 -6.03 5.30 -11.43
N ASN A 290 -7.35 5.02 -11.39
CA ASN A 290 -7.83 3.67 -11.14
C ASN A 290 -7.40 2.67 -12.23
N ASN A 291 -7.52 3.06 -13.50
CA ASN A 291 -7.14 2.22 -14.64
C ASN A 291 -5.66 1.84 -14.61
N LYS A 292 -4.78 2.77 -14.22
CA LYS A 292 -3.35 2.49 -14.02
C LYS A 292 -3.13 1.57 -12.81
N GLN A 293 -3.84 1.81 -11.71
CA GLN A 293 -3.69 1.07 -10.46
C GLN A 293 -4.02 -0.43 -10.60
N GLN A 294 -5.00 -0.79 -11.44
CA GLN A 294 -5.46 -2.18 -11.62
C GLN A 294 -4.38 -3.15 -12.08
N THR A 295 -3.33 -2.68 -12.77
CA THR A 295 -2.24 -3.55 -13.25
C THR A 295 -0.91 -3.34 -12.52
N LEU A 296 -0.90 -2.56 -11.43
CA LEU A 296 0.31 -2.18 -10.68
C LEU A 296 1.14 -3.37 -10.19
N LEU A 297 0.50 -4.49 -9.82
CA LEU A 297 1.22 -5.68 -9.36
C LEU A 297 2.12 -6.27 -10.45
N VAL A 298 1.68 -6.21 -11.71
CA VAL A 298 2.47 -6.69 -12.84
C VAL A 298 3.71 -5.82 -13.01
N ASP A 299 3.59 -4.50 -12.86
CA ASP A 299 4.75 -3.59 -12.90
C ASP A 299 5.74 -3.84 -11.75
N LYS A 300 5.24 -4.08 -10.54
CA LYS A 300 6.07 -4.47 -9.38
C LYS A 300 6.81 -5.78 -9.65
N ALA A 301 6.13 -6.78 -10.23
CA ALA A 301 6.75 -8.05 -10.58
C ALA A 301 7.79 -7.89 -11.68
N LYS A 302 7.53 -7.09 -12.72
CA LYS A 302 8.52 -6.79 -13.77
C LYS A 302 9.74 -6.07 -13.20
N LYS A 303 9.56 -5.12 -12.28
CA LYS A 303 10.68 -4.47 -11.59
C LYS A 303 11.53 -5.46 -10.80
N ARG A 304 10.91 -6.50 -10.24
CA ARG A 304 11.59 -7.53 -9.43
C ARG A 304 12.24 -8.65 -10.27
N PHE A 305 11.60 -9.11 -11.34
CA PHE A 305 12.08 -10.23 -12.15
C PHE A 305 12.82 -9.81 -13.42
N GLY A 306 12.68 -8.55 -13.85
CA GLY A 306 13.08 -8.07 -15.17
C GLY A 306 12.08 -8.46 -16.25
N PHE A 307 11.89 -9.77 -16.46
CA PHE A 307 10.94 -10.35 -17.42
C PHE A 307 10.09 -11.45 -16.77
N LEU A 308 8.86 -11.60 -17.25
CA LEU A 308 7.91 -12.60 -16.74
C LEU A 308 7.83 -13.86 -17.61
N LYS A 309 8.46 -13.85 -18.79
CA LYS A 309 8.49 -15.00 -19.70
C LYS A 309 9.01 -16.26 -19.00
N GLY A 310 8.20 -17.31 -19.01
CA GLY A 310 8.51 -18.61 -18.40
C GLY A 310 8.37 -18.68 -16.88
N LYS A 311 7.89 -17.61 -16.22
CA LYS A 311 7.55 -17.65 -14.78
C LYS A 311 6.20 -18.31 -14.56
N LYS A 312 6.07 -19.05 -13.46
CA LYS A 312 4.80 -19.60 -12.98
C LYS A 312 4.24 -18.70 -11.89
N ILE A 313 3.08 -18.10 -12.12
CA ILE A 313 2.46 -17.13 -11.22
C ILE A 313 1.08 -17.64 -10.80
N ALA A 314 0.87 -17.77 -9.49
CA ALA A 314 -0.45 -18.01 -8.93
C ALA A 314 -1.20 -16.69 -8.74
N VAL A 315 -2.48 -16.65 -9.09
CA VAL A 315 -3.39 -15.54 -8.82
C VAL A 315 -4.48 -16.02 -7.85
N LEU A 316 -4.50 -15.44 -6.66
CA LEU A 316 -5.48 -15.72 -5.62
C LEU A 316 -6.52 -14.61 -5.57
N GLY A 317 -7.77 -14.96 -5.87
CA GLY A 317 -8.88 -14.03 -6.03
C GLY A 317 -9.14 -13.68 -7.50
N LEU A 318 -10.37 -13.92 -7.94
CA LEU A 318 -10.87 -13.62 -9.28
C LEU A 318 -12.05 -12.65 -9.24
N ALA A 319 -12.92 -12.73 -8.23
CA ALA A 319 -14.00 -11.77 -8.04
C ALA A 319 -13.45 -10.35 -7.81
N PHE A 320 -14.21 -9.30 -8.15
CA PHE A 320 -13.73 -7.93 -7.95
C PHE A 320 -13.56 -7.55 -6.47
N LYS A 321 -14.26 -8.28 -5.58
CA LYS A 321 -14.18 -8.20 -4.11
C LYS A 321 -14.66 -9.53 -3.48
N PRO A 322 -14.46 -9.74 -2.16
CA PRO A 322 -14.96 -10.94 -1.49
C PRO A 322 -16.50 -11.05 -1.47
N ASN A 323 -16.97 -12.27 -1.21
CA ASN A 323 -18.38 -12.65 -1.04
C ASN A 323 -19.29 -12.41 -2.25
N THR A 324 -18.73 -12.39 -3.46
CA THR A 324 -19.50 -12.31 -4.71
C THR A 324 -18.84 -13.19 -5.77
N ASP A 325 -19.62 -13.58 -6.77
CA ASP A 325 -19.12 -14.26 -7.97
C ASP A 325 -18.88 -13.28 -9.13
N ASP A 326 -19.11 -11.98 -8.92
CA ASP A 326 -18.97 -10.97 -9.96
C ASP A 326 -17.51 -10.66 -10.30
N ILE A 327 -17.23 -10.69 -11.61
CA ILE A 327 -15.92 -10.45 -12.20
C ILE A 327 -15.91 -9.24 -13.13
N ARG A 328 -17.03 -8.54 -13.28
CA ARG A 328 -17.12 -7.32 -14.11
C ARG A 328 -16.14 -6.28 -13.58
N GLU A 329 -15.32 -5.74 -14.47
CA GLU A 329 -14.26 -4.77 -14.13
C GLU A 329 -13.31 -5.24 -13.01
N ALA A 330 -13.15 -6.56 -12.82
CA ALA A 330 -12.26 -7.09 -11.79
C ALA A 330 -10.79 -6.94 -12.20
N ALA A 331 -9.95 -6.40 -11.29
CA ALA A 331 -8.51 -6.25 -11.51
C ALA A 331 -7.81 -7.57 -11.87
N SER A 332 -8.32 -8.70 -11.38
CA SER A 332 -7.86 -10.06 -11.71
C SER A 332 -7.84 -10.32 -13.21
N ILE A 333 -8.86 -9.90 -13.94
CA ILE A 333 -8.98 -10.13 -15.39
C ILE A 333 -7.90 -9.35 -16.14
N PHE A 334 -7.68 -8.09 -15.78
CA PHE A 334 -6.64 -7.25 -16.37
C PHE A 334 -5.24 -7.78 -16.03
N ILE A 335 -5.00 -8.16 -14.77
CA ILE A 335 -3.73 -8.73 -14.32
C ILE A 335 -3.41 -10.02 -15.08
N ILE A 336 -4.34 -10.98 -15.11
CA ILE A 336 -4.13 -12.28 -15.77
C ILE A 336 -3.84 -12.11 -17.26
N ASN A 337 -4.65 -11.31 -17.97
CA ASN A 337 -4.41 -11.05 -19.39
C ASN A 337 -3.03 -10.44 -19.64
N ARG A 338 -2.60 -9.50 -18.78
CA ARG A 338 -1.27 -8.89 -18.89
C ARG A 338 -0.14 -9.87 -18.57
N LEU A 339 -0.31 -10.75 -17.57
CA LEU A 339 0.66 -11.80 -17.25
C LEU A 339 0.86 -12.78 -18.42
N ILE A 340 -0.23 -13.21 -19.05
CA ILE A 340 -0.20 -14.09 -20.23
C ILE A 340 0.49 -13.40 -21.40
N ALA A 341 0.15 -12.12 -21.66
CA ALA A 341 0.79 -11.34 -22.72
C ALA A 341 2.31 -11.18 -22.52
N GLU A 342 2.77 -11.16 -21.27
CA GLU A 342 4.20 -11.11 -20.90
C GLU A 342 4.88 -12.50 -20.87
N GLY A 343 4.14 -13.57 -21.23
CA GLY A 343 4.64 -14.94 -21.37
C GLY A 343 4.76 -15.74 -20.07
N ALA A 344 4.04 -15.35 -19.01
CA ALA A 344 3.96 -16.12 -17.77
C ALA A 344 2.92 -17.24 -17.87
N GLY A 345 3.19 -18.37 -17.21
CA GLY A 345 2.18 -19.39 -16.94
C GLY A 345 1.37 -19.02 -15.70
N VAL A 346 0.04 -19.07 -15.79
CA VAL A 346 -0.86 -18.61 -14.73
C VAL A 346 -1.69 -19.77 -14.17
N THR A 347 -1.61 -19.95 -12.85
CA THR A 347 -2.60 -20.73 -12.08
C THR A 347 -3.51 -19.74 -11.35
N ALA A 348 -4.79 -20.05 -11.22
CA ALA A 348 -5.76 -19.17 -10.59
C ALA A 348 -6.66 -19.92 -9.61
N TYR A 349 -7.04 -19.23 -8.54
CA TYR A 349 -7.99 -19.75 -7.55
C TYR A 349 -8.92 -18.65 -7.06
N ASP A 350 -10.20 -18.97 -6.97
CA ASP A 350 -11.22 -18.20 -6.27
C ASP A 350 -12.27 -19.18 -5.73
N PRO A 351 -12.79 -18.99 -4.50
CA PRO A 351 -13.75 -19.92 -3.92
C PRO A 351 -15.07 -19.99 -4.70
N ILE A 352 -15.44 -18.92 -5.41
CA ILE A 352 -16.79 -18.75 -5.96
C ILE A 352 -16.76 -18.42 -7.47
N ALA A 353 -15.89 -17.51 -7.91
CA ALA A 353 -15.96 -16.88 -9.22
C ALA A 353 -15.33 -17.66 -10.38
N VAL A 354 -14.74 -18.84 -10.14
CA VAL A 354 -14.03 -19.64 -11.16
C VAL A 354 -14.89 -19.89 -12.41
N LYS A 355 -16.12 -20.36 -12.24
CA LYS A 355 -17.01 -20.69 -13.37
C LYS A 355 -17.33 -19.48 -14.26
N LYS A 356 -17.39 -18.28 -13.69
CA LYS A 356 -17.60 -17.04 -14.47
C LYS A 356 -16.30 -16.61 -15.13
N ALA A 357 -15.18 -16.71 -14.43
CA ALA A 357 -13.86 -16.35 -14.93
C ALA A 357 -13.44 -17.23 -16.13
N GLU A 358 -13.71 -18.53 -16.08
CA GLU A 358 -13.46 -19.49 -17.18
C GLU A 358 -14.11 -19.09 -18.51
N ARG A 359 -15.22 -18.34 -18.48
CA ARG A 359 -15.94 -17.92 -19.69
C ARG A 359 -15.31 -16.72 -20.38
N VAL A 360 -14.48 -15.94 -19.66
CA VAL A 360 -13.91 -14.68 -20.16
C VAL A 360 -12.38 -14.72 -20.26
N LEU A 361 -11.73 -15.59 -19.49
CA LEU A 361 -10.29 -15.79 -19.53
C LEU A 361 -9.91 -16.81 -20.58
N ARG A 362 -8.67 -16.71 -21.05
CA ARG A 362 -8.16 -17.59 -22.09
C ARG A 362 -7.91 -19.02 -21.56
N PRO A 363 -8.00 -20.07 -22.41
CA PRO A 363 -7.85 -21.46 -22.00
C PRO A 363 -6.50 -21.82 -21.36
N GLU A 364 -5.46 -21.00 -21.53
CA GLU A 364 -4.13 -21.23 -20.98
C GLU A 364 -4.05 -21.02 -19.46
N VAL A 365 -5.09 -20.42 -18.83
CA VAL A 365 -5.18 -20.27 -17.37
C VAL A 365 -5.59 -21.59 -16.73
N GLN A 366 -4.81 -22.05 -15.75
CA GLN A 366 -5.13 -23.26 -14.99
C GLN A 366 -5.89 -22.90 -13.70
N PHE A 367 -7.19 -23.17 -13.67
CA PHE A 367 -8.01 -22.99 -12.47
C PHE A 367 -7.82 -24.16 -11.51
N MET A 368 -7.51 -23.85 -10.26
CA MET A 368 -7.24 -24.85 -9.22
C MET A 368 -8.39 -24.93 -8.22
N SER A 369 -8.53 -26.09 -7.58
CA SER A 369 -9.63 -26.34 -6.63
C SER A 369 -9.40 -25.78 -5.23
N ASN A 370 -8.17 -25.39 -4.89
CA ASN A 370 -7.80 -24.81 -3.59
C ASN A 370 -6.48 -24.00 -3.70
N ILE A 371 -6.21 -23.19 -2.67
CA ILE A 371 -5.00 -22.34 -2.59
C ILE A 371 -3.72 -23.17 -2.68
N GLU A 372 -3.63 -24.32 -1.98
CA GLU A 372 -2.42 -25.14 -1.96
C GLU A 372 -2.01 -25.61 -3.37
N LYS A 373 -2.97 -26.10 -4.16
CA LYS A 373 -2.74 -26.49 -5.56
C LYS A 373 -2.41 -25.30 -6.45
N ALA A 374 -3.04 -24.14 -6.22
CA ALA A 374 -2.77 -22.92 -6.97
C ALA A 374 -1.31 -22.48 -6.84
N ILE A 375 -0.77 -22.49 -5.61
CA ILE A 375 0.56 -21.96 -5.33
C ILE A 375 1.69 -22.99 -5.50
N HIS A 376 1.37 -24.27 -5.63
CA HIS A 376 2.35 -25.35 -5.72
C HIS A 376 3.32 -25.17 -6.90
N GLY A 377 4.62 -25.11 -6.61
CA GLY A 377 5.69 -24.98 -7.60
C GLY A 377 5.68 -23.67 -8.39
N THR A 378 5.10 -22.60 -7.82
CA THR A 378 5.07 -21.26 -8.43
C THR A 378 6.29 -20.41 -8.04
N ASP A 379 6.63 -19.43 -8.88
CA ASP A 379 7.69 -18.45 -8.67
C ASP A 379 7.21 -17.20 -7.91
N ALA A 380 5.91 -16.91 -8.00
CA ALA A 380 5.27 -15.82 -7.29
C ALA A 380 3.76 -16.06 -7.12
N VAL A 381 3.19 -15.44 -6.08
CA VAL A 381 1.74 -15.36 -5.83
C VAL A 381 1.30 -13.91 -5.94
N PHE A 382 0.17 -13.68 -6.59
CA PHE A 382 -0.53 -12.40 -6.65
C PHE A 382 -1.82 -12.54 -5.84
N ILE A 383 -1.98 -11.73 -4.79
CA ILE A 383 -3.24 -11.65 -4.04
C ILE A 383 -4.01 -10.47 -4.58
N VAL A 384 -5.15 -10.77 -5.21
CA VAL A 384 -5.96 -9.80 -5.96
C VAL A 384 -7.28 -9.54 -5.26
N THR A 385 -7.81 -10.53 -4.52
CA THR A 385 -9.06 -10.41 -3.77
C THR A 385 -8.87 -10.98 -2.37
N GLU A 386 -9.21 -10.19 -1.36
CA GLU A 386 -8.98 -10.45 0.06
C GLU A 386 -10.03 -11.39 0.67
N TRP A 387 -10.24 -12.55 0.03
CA TRP A 387 -11.10 -13.59 0.60
C TRP A 387 -10.59 -14.03 1.96
N ARG A 388 -11.51 -14.32 2.89
CA ARG A 388 -11.16 -14.72 4.26
C ARG A 388 -10.22 -15.92 4.30
N GLU A 389 -10.47 -16.93 3.47
CA GLU A 389 -9.59 -18.10 3.34
C GLU A 389 -8.18 -17.78 2.81
N ILE A 390 -8.00 -16.68 2.06
CA ILE A 390 -6.68 -16.20 1.64
C ILE A 390 -6.01 -15.45 2.80
N ILE A 391 -6.74 -14.57 3.49
CA ILE A 391 -6.26 -13.84 4.68
C ILE A 391 -5.82 -14.82 5.79
N ASP A 392 -6.62 -15.86 6.01
CA ASP A 392 -6.40 -16.87 7.04
C ASP A 392 -5.43 -17.98 6.57
N PHE A 393 -4.97 -17.96 5.32
CA PHE A 393 -4.08 -18.99 4.78
C PHE A 393 -2.71 -18.97 5.49
N PRO A 394 -2.22 -20.11 6.02
CA PRO A 394 -1.00 -20.12 6.83
C PRO A 394 0.24 -19.70 6.04
N LEU A 395 0.94 -18.65 6.50
CA LEU A 395 2.14 -18.14 5.81
C LEU A 395 3.23 -19.21 5.58
N LYS A 396 3.34 -20.19 6.48
CA LYS A 396 4.26 -21.34 6.35
C LYS A 396 4.02 -22.14 5.07
N LYS A 397 2.77 -22.25 4.61
CA LYS A 397 2.42 -23.01 3.41
C LYS A 397 2.96 -22.41 2.13
N TYR A 398 3.07 -21.08 2.03
CA TYR A 398 3.76 -20.43 0.91
C TYR A 398 5.23 -20.86 0.82
N VAL A 399 5.89 -21.03 1.97
CA VAL A 399 7.29 -21.47 2.05
C VAL A 399 7.44 -22.94 1.66
N GLU A 400 6.49 -23.78 2.07
CA GLU A 400 6.51 -25.23 1.82
C GLU A 400 6.17 -25.57 0.36
N LEU A 401 5.27 -24.82 -0.27
CA LEU A 401 4.67 -25.19 -1.55
C LEU A 401 5.25 -24.44 -2.77
N MET A 402 5.84 -23.26 -2.60
CA MET A 402 6.36 -22.46 -3.72
C MET A 402 7.83 -22.77 -4.01
N ASN A 403 8.26 -22.59 -5.26
CA ASN A 403 9.70 -22.67 -5.60
C ASN A 403 10.48 -21.52 -4.95
N ARG A 404 9.86 -20.33 -4.93
CA ARG A 404 10.35 -19.12 -4.28
C ARG A 404 9.16 -18.39 -3.66
N PRO A 405 9.12 -18.20 -2.34
CA PRO A 405 8.00 -17.53 -1.69
C PRO A 405 8.06 -16.02 -1.92
N ILE A 406 7.59 -15.57 -3.08
CA ILE A 406 7.46 -14.16 -3.44
C ILE A 406 5.97 -13.84 -3.58
N ILE A 407 5.47 -12.90 -2.78
CA ILE A 407 4.05 -12.52 -2.76
C ILE A 407 3.92 -11.06 -3.15
N PHE A 408 3.09 -10.80 -4.16
CA PHE A 408 2.62 -9.48 -4.57
C PHE A 408 1.16 -9.33 -4.10
N ASP A 409 0.96 -8.57 -3.03
CA ASP A 409 -0.33 -8.40 -2.39
C ASP A 409 -0.94 -7.05 -2.75
N GLY A 410 -1.99 -7.11 -3.56
CA GLY A 410 -2.74 -5.95 -4.01
C GLY A 410 -3.77 -5.42 -3.02
N ARG A 411 -3.96 -6.11 -1.88
CA ARG A 411 -5.02 -5.83 -0.91
C ARG A 411 -4.51 -5.68 0.52
N ASN A 412 -3.20 -5.73 0.71
CA ASN A 412 -2.53 -5.57 1.99
C ASN A 412 -3.01 -6.57 3.07
N CYS A 413 -3.32 -7.82 2.67
CA CYS A 413 -3.94 -8.84 3.50
C CYS A 413 -3.14 -9.19 4.76
N TYR A 414 -1.81 -9.24 4.64
CA TYR A 414 -0.94 -9.62 5.75
C TYR A 414 -0.26 -8.41 6.38
N SER A 415 -0.09 -8.46 7.70
CA SER A 415 0.71 -7.46 8.41
C SER A 415 2.20 -7.65 8.12
N LEU A 416 2.94 -6.54 8.05
CA LEU A 416 4.39 -6.60 7.84
C LEU A 416 5.13 -7.33 8.97
N ASN A 417 4.58 -7.31 10.19
CA ASN A 417 5.18 -7.97 11.34
C ASN A 417 5.03 -9.50 11.28
N GLU A 418 3.90 -10.00 10.78
CA GLU A 418 3.75 -11.44 10.52
C GLU A 418 4.65 -11.88 9.36
N MET A 419 4.67 -11.13 8.25
CA MET A 419 5.50 -11.47 7.08
C MET A 419 6.99 -11.57 7.40
N LYS A 420 7.51 -10.73 8.31
CA LYS A 420 8.92 -10.79 8.78
C LYS A 420 9.30 -12.10 9.45
N LYS A 421 8.33 -12.87 9.97
CA LYS A 421 8.58 -14.15 10.65
C LYS A 421 8.93 -15.28 9.69
N PHE A 422 8.62 -15.12 8.41
CA PHE A 422 8.79 -16.13 7.38
C PHE A 422 9.82 -15.67 6.34
N PRO A 423 10.48 -16.59 5.61
CA PRO A 423 11.43 -16.23 4.56
C PRO A 423 10.67 -15.86 3.27
N ILE A 424 9.65 -15.01 3.37
CA ILE A 424 8.78 -14.62 2.26
C ILE A 424 9.14 -13.21 1.81
N GLU A 425 9.42 -13.06 0.52
CA GLU A 425 9.57 -11.75 -0.10
C GLU A 425 8.18 -11.17 -0.35
N TYR A 426 7.87 -10.03 0.29
CA TYR A 426 6.51 -9.49 0.31
C TYR A 426 6.49 -8.06 -0.23
N TYR A 427 5.73 -7.90 -1.31
CA TYR A 427 5.43 -6.64 -1.96
C TYR A 427 3.97 -6.32 -1.70
N SER A 428 3.70 -5.22 -1.01
CA SER A 428 2.34 -4.74 -0.77
C SER A 428 2.18 -3.31 -1.29
N ILE A 429 0.98 -2.74 -1.19
CA ILE A 429 0.64 -1.42 -1.74
C ILE A 429 0.86 -0.34 -0.70
N GLY A 430 1.77 0.59 -0.97
CA GLY A 430 1.99 1.76 -0.11
C GLY A 430 2.75 1.48 1.19
N ARG A 431 3.37 0.30 1.34
CA ARG A 431 4.04 -0.12 2.59
C ARG A 431 5.48 -0.59 2.34
N PRO A 432 6.35 -0.57 3.36
CA PRO A 432 7.72 -1.10 3.24
C PRO A 432 7.79 -2.56 2.76
N ILE A 433 8.74 -2.86 1.88
CA ILE A 433 8.99 -4.20 1.32
C ILE A 433 9.64 -5.11 2.37
N ILE A 434 9.22 -6.38 2.44
CA ILE A 434 9.90 -7.43 3.22
C ILE A 434 10.73 -8.31 2.27
N ASN A 435 12.02 -8.48 2.57
CA ASN A 435 12.97 -9.11 1.65
C ASN A 435 13.16 -10.64 1.85
N GLY A 436 12.25 -11.33 2.54
CA GLY A 436 12.26 -12.80 2.64
C GLY A 436 13.36 -13.46 3.49
N LYS A 437 13.76 -12.84 4.60
CA LYS A 437 14.66 -13.47 5.59
C LYS A 437 13.88 -13.83 6.85
N THR A 438 13.85 -15.11 7.25
CA THR A 438 13.19 -15.58 8.49
C THR A 438 13.79 -14.95 9.73
N THR A 439 12.96 -14.60 10.70
CA THR A 439 13.37 -14.43 12.10
C THR A 439 13.07 -15.71 12.89
N ASN A 440 14.04 -16.62 13.05
CA ASN A 440 13.91 -17.71 14.02
C ASN A 440 14.03 -17.17 15.44
N LYS A 441 13.09 -17.52 16.32
CA LYS A 441 13.26 -17.44 17.78
C LYS A 441 14.48 -18.32 18.14
N GLY A 442 15.60 -17.69 18.47
CA GLY A 442 16.84 -18.40 18.81
C GLY A 442 18.07 -17.80 18.15
N ASP A 443 17.94 -17.08 17.03
CA ASP A 443 19.08 -16.49 16.36
C ASP A 443 18.82 -15.04 15.89
N THR A 444 19.71 -14.17 16.36
CA THR A 444 20.29 -13.01 15.66
C THR A 444 19.40 -12.26 14.64
N HIS A 445 18.95 -11.03 14.96
CA HIS A 445 19.41 -9.86 14.18
C HIS A 445 20.68 -10.16 13.36
N MET A 446 20.54 -10.81 12.22
CA MET A 446 21.61 -10.88 11.24
C MET A 446 21.57 -9.56 10.46
N SER A 447 22.34 -8.62 11.01
CA SER A 447 22.94 -7.47 10.35
C SER A 447 22.38 -7.18 8.96
N VAL A 448 21.27 -6.44 8.90
CA VAL A 448 21.24 -5.36 7.90
C VAL A 448 22.53 -4.60 8.19
N SER A 449 23.49 -4.58 7.26
CA SER A 449 24.68 -3.77 7.48
C SER A 449 24.14 -2.35 7.65
N VAL A 450 24.13 -1.82 8.86
CA VAL A 450 23.57 -0.52 9.11
C VAL A 450 24.56 0.49 8.56
N GLY A 451 24.09 1.29 7.60
CA GLY A 451 24.92 2.29 6.95
C GLY A 451 25.39 3.34 7.95
N LYS A 452 26.52 3.98 7.63
CA LYS A 452 27.12 5.03 8.46
C LYS A 452 26.13 6.17 8.76
N TRP A 453 25.27 6.51 7.80
CA TRP A 453 24.21 7.51 7.98
C TRP A 453 23.22 7.16 9.10
N THR A 454 22.72 5.92 9.12
CA THR A 454 21.75 5.51 10.13
C THR A 454 22.39 5.50 11.52
N LYS A 455 23.62 4.98 11.65
CA LYS A 455 24.36 5.02 12.93
C LYS A 455 24.59 6.44 13.42
N TYR A 456 24.96 7.35 12.52
CA TYR A 456 25.10 8.78 12.83
C TYR A 456 23.80 9.36 13.41
N LYS A 457 22.66 9.15 12.75
CA LYS A 457 21.36 9.66 13.24
C LYS A 457 21.00 9.12 14.62
N LEU A 458 21.22 7.82 14.86
CA LEU A 458 20.91 7.20 16.15
C LEU A 458 21.78 7.73 17.29
N ILE A 459 23.05 8.07 17.02
CA ILE A 459 23.93 8.71 18.01
C ILE A 459 23.49 10.16 18.23
N LEU A 460 23.11 10.87 17.17
CA LEU A 460 22.66 12.27 17.22
C LEU A 460 21.38 12.48 18.04
N GLU A 461 20.53 11.46 18.17
CA GLU A 461 19.34 11.49 19.06
C GLU A 461 19.70 11.67 20.55
N ASN A 462 20.96 11.49 20.94
CA ASN A 462 21.44 11.84 22.27
C ASN A 462 22.12 13.22 22.22
N GLU A 463 21.47 14.23 22.78
CA GLU A 463 21.96 15.61 22.80
C GLU A 463 23.36 15.74 23.44
N ASN A 464 23.70 14.87 24.41
CA ASN A 464 25.03 14.87 25.02
C ASN A 464 26.13 14.33 24.10
N LEU A 465 25.78 13.61 23.03
CA LEU A 465 26.71 13.09 22.04
C LEU A 465 26.82 13.97 20.79
N ALA A 466 25.87 14.86 20.56
CA ALA A 466 25.86 15.76 19.41
C ALA A 466 27.14 16.63 19.27
N PRO A 467 27.75 17.16 20.35
CA PRO A 467 28.98 17.96 20.26
C PRO A 467 30.20 17.20 19.72
N TYR A 468 30.19 15.86 19.84
CA TYR A 468 31.26 14.95 19.41
C TYR A 468 31.03 14.42 17.99
N LEU A 469 29.90 14.73 17.36
CA LEU A 469 29.59 14.26 16.02
C LEU A 469 29.94 15.34 14.98
N PRO A 470 30.79 15.03 13.99
CA PRO A 470 31.03 15.95 12.89
C PRO A 470 29.76 16.08 12.04
N GLU A 471 29.42 17.30 11.63
CA GLU A 471 28.23 17.55 10.81
C GLU A 471 28.24 16.61 9.60
N THR A 472 27.18 15.81 9.46
CA THR A 472 27.07 14.78 8.42
C THR A 472 25.71 14.89 7.73
N LYS A 473 25.68 14.74 6.41
CA LYS A 473 24.47 14.72 5.57
C LYS A 473 24.55 13.59 4.54
N LEU A 474 23.42 13.19 3.96
CA LEU A 474 23.41 12.34 2.77
C LEU A 474 23.93 13.11 1.55
N PHE A 475 24.76 12.48 0.71
CA PHE A 475 25.32 13.11 -0.49
C PHE A 475 24.26 13.36 -1.56
N SER A 476 24.06 14.63 -1.87
CA SER A 476 23.30 15.16 -2.99
C SER A 476 23.98 16.44 -3.48
N GLU A 477 23.57 16.96 -4.63
CA GLU A 477 24.11 18.24 -5.11
C GLU A 477 23.85 19.37 -4.11
N GLY A 478 22.62 19.47 -3.61
CA GLY A 478 22.25 20.49 -2.64
C GLY A 478 22.97 20.34 -1.29
N SER A 479 23.21 19.12 -0.80
CA SER A 479 23.94 18.94 0.45
C SER A 479 25.44 19.14 0.29
N LEU A 480 26.01 18.87 -0.90
CA LEU A 480 27.40 19.19 -1.21
C LEU A 480 27.66 20.67 -1.07
N TRP A 481 26.85 21.50 -1.74
CA TRP A 481 27.03 22.95 -1.70
C TRP A 481 26.79 23.53 -0.32
N LYS A 482 25.71 23.11 0.36
CA LYS A 482 25.49 23.52 1.76
C LYS A 482 26.66 23.20 2.69
N MET A 483 27.31 22.06 2.49
CA MET A 483 28.48 21.68 3.30
C MET A 483 29.72 22.47 2.90
N MET A 484 29.96 22.70 1.61
CA MET A 484 31.11 23.47 1.11
C MET A 484 31.02 24.98 1.40
N ASP A 485 29.81 25.53 1.49
CA ASP A 485 29.59 26.92 1.87
C ASP A 485 29.87 27.15 3.38
N LEU A 486 29.76 26.10 4.19
CA LEU A 486 30.00 26.14 5.65
C LEU A 486 31.42 25.70 6.04
N HIS A 487 32.03 24.81 5.26
CA HIS A 487 33.30 24.18 5.57
C HIS A 487 34.20 24.17 4.32
N SER A 488 35.40 24.72 4.42
CA SER A 488 36.40 24.72 3.34
C SER A 488 36.90 23.32 2.98
N GLU A 489 36.70 22.34 3.88
CA GLU A 489 37.11 20.95 3.71
C GLU A 489 36.00 19.99 4.13
N ILE A 490 35.69 19.03 3.26
CA ILE A 490 34.70 17.98 3.51
C ILE A 490 35.25 16.60 3.14
N MET A 491 34.66 15.58 3.74
CA MET A 491 34.88 14.18 3.39
C MET A 491 33.62 13.60 2.77
N ILE A 492 33.77 12.86 1.67
CA ILE A 492 32.70 12.04 1.10
C ILE A 492 33.09 10.57 1.27
N LYS A 493 32.18 9.77 1.84
CA LYS A 493 32.41 8.33 2.04
C LYS A 493 31.17 7.50 1.72
N PRO A 494 31.31 6.27 1.21
CA PRO A 494 30.18 5.37 1.03
C PRO A 494 29.47 5.12 2.36
N SER A 495 28.14 5.17 2.33
CA SER A 495 27.27 4.85 3.48
C SER A 495 27.44 3.38 3.90
N PHE A 496 27.80 2.51 2.96
CA PHE A 496 28.10 1.09 3.17
C PHE A 496 29.47 0.74 2.61
N GLY A 497 30.27 -0.05 3.34
CA GLY A 497 31.63 -0.44 2.97
C GLY A 497 32.56 -0.53 4.17
N HIS A 498 33.80 -0.96 3.96
CA HIS A 498 34.80 -1.17 5.02
C HIS A 498 36.21 -0.79 4.54
N LYS A 499 37.14 -0.60 5.49
CA LYS A 499 38.57 -0.32 5.25
C LYS A 499 38.85 0.98 4.46
N GLY A 500 38.04 2.02 4.65
CA GLY A 500 38.28 3.33 4.03
C GLY A 500 38.20 3.38 2.50
N LYS A 501 37.74 2.31 1.84
CA LYS A 501 37.61 2.28 0.38
C LYS A 501 36.54 3.28 -0.09
N GLY A 502 36.91 4.13 -1.05
CA GLY A 502 36.03 5.14 -1.64
C GLY A 502 35.85 6.40 -0.79
N VAL A 503 36.66 6.59 0.26
CA VAL A 503 36.72 7.86 0.98
C VAL A 503 37.50 8.87 0.13
N ILE A 504 36.95 10.07 -0.01
CA ILE A 504 37.58 11.19 -0.69
C ILE A 504 37.48 12.44 0.18
N GLN A 505 38.52 13.27 0.13
CA GLN A 505 38.50 14.63 0.68
C GLN A 505 38.29 15.60 -0.46
N VAL A 506 37.49 16.63 -0.23
CA VAL A 506 37.30 17.76 -1.14
C VAL A 506 37.64 19.03 -0.38
N THR A 507 38.58 19.80 -0.91
CA THR A 507 39.08 21.05 -0.34
C THR A 507 38.82 22.20 -1.30
N SER A 508 38.26 23.31 -0.81
CA SER A 508 38.12 24.56 -1.54
C SER A 508 39.27 25.50 -1.17
N SER A 509 39.99 26.02 -2.17
CA SER A 509 40.94 27.13 -1.95
C SER A 509 40.31 28.50 -2.21
N ASP A 510 39.29 28.55 -3.07
CA ASP A 510 38.48 29.72 -3.44
C ASP A 510 37.10 29.24 -3.95
N GLU A 511 36.20 30.14 -4.40
CA GLU A 511 34.83 29.78 -4.82
C GLU A 511 34.77 28.85 -6.05
N GLU A 512 35.83 28.81 -6.86
CA GLU A 512 35.82 28.16 -8.16
C GLU A 512 36.86 27.03 -8.28
N LYS A 513 37.78 26.85 -7.33
CA LYS A 513 38.82 25.82 -7.36
C LYS A 513 38.67 24.80 -6.24
N PHE A 514 38.51 23.53 -6.65
CA PHE A 514 38.32 22.38 -5.76
C PHE A 514 39.43 21.35 -5.95
N GLU A 515 40.15 21.00 -4.89
CA GLU A 515 41.10 19.88 -4.86
C GLU A 515 40.40 18.64 -4.28
N ILE A 516 40.48 17.52 -5.00
CA ILE A 516 39.92 16.23 -4.61
C ILE A 516 41.07 15.28 -4.34
N GLN A 517 41.14 14.73 -3.14
CA GLN A 517 42.12 13.71 -2.77
C GLN A 517 41.44 12.37 -2.50
N ALA A 518 41.86 11.34 -3.23
CA ALA A 518 41.40 9.96 -3.09
C ALA A 518 42.61 9.03 -2.91
N GLY A 519 43.02 8.79 -1.66
CA GLY A 519 44.30 8.14 -1.37
C GLY A 519 45.47 9.05 -1.74
N LEU A 520 46.40 8.56 -2.58
CA LEU A 520 47.53 9.34 -3.10
C LEU A 520 47.19 10.15 -4.36
N ASN A 521 46.03 9.88 -4.99
CA ASN A 521 45.63 10.59 -6.20
C ASN A 521 45.02 11.94 -5.83
N LYS A 522 45.52 13.00 -6.46
CA LYS A 522 44.99 14.36 -6.36
C LYS A 522 44.47 14.81 -7.72
N THR A 523 43.34 15.50 -7.72
CA THR A 523 42.74 16.07 -8.93
C THR A 523 42.15 17.43 -8.60
N THR A 524 42.43 18.42 -9.43
CA THR A 524 41.85 19.77 -9.30
C THR A 524 40.75 19.95 -10.32
N ILE A 525 39.58 20.40 -9.87
CA ILE A 525 38.42 20.72 -10.70
C ILE A 525 38.05 22.19 -10.52
N TYR A 526 37.76 22.86 -11.62
CA TYR A 526 37.30 24.24 -11.64
C TYR A 526 35.79 24.31 -11.87
N GLY A 527 35.09 25.05 -11.03
CA GLY A 527 33.65 25.29 -11.07
C GLY A 527 32.80 24.26 -10.33
N LYS A 528 31.72 24.75 -9.71
CA LYS A 528 30.78 23.94 -8.93
C LYS A 528 30.13 22.82 -9.78
N LYS A 529 29.56 23.15 -10.95
CA LYS A 529 28.90 22.15 -11.81
C LYS A 529 29.88 21.06 -12.32
N PRO A 530 31.07 21.38 -12.84
CA PRO A 530 32.08 20.38 -13.19
C PRO A 530 32.48 19.48 -12.02
N LEU A 531 32.64 20.04 -10.81
CA LEU A 531 32.96 19.26 -9.61
C LEU A 531 31.91 18.19 -9.32
N PHE A 532 30.62 18.56 -9.25
CA PHE A 532 29.57 17.59 -8.92
C PHE A 532 29.46 16.48 -9.97
N LYS A 533 29.60 16.85 -11.26
CA LYS A 533 29.64 15.88 -12.36
C LYS A 533 30.82 14.91 -12.20
N TYR A 534 32.02 15.44 -11.98
CA TYR A 534 33.24 14.64 -11.78
C TYR A 534 33.08 13.68 -10.60
N LEU A 535 32.56 14.16 -9.47
CA LEU A 535 32.30 13.33 -8.29
C LEU A 535 31.33 12.19 -8.62
N ARG A 536 30.24 12.44 -9.36
CA ARG A 536 29.26 11.41 -9.74
C ARG A 536 29.82 10.35 -10.67
N GLU A 537 30.63 10.77 -11.64
CA GLU A 537 31.21 9.88 -12.65
C GLU A 537 32.34 9.00 -12.08
N ASN A 538 33.17 9.55 -11.19
CA ASN A 538 34.42 8.91 -10.79
C ASN A 538 34.42 8.33 -9.37
N HIS A 539 33.63 8.88 -8.44
CA HIS A 539 33.72 8.52 -7.02
C HIS A 539 32.39 8.14 -6.38
N CYS A 540 31.29 8.75 -6.81
CA CYS A 540 29.97 8.72 -6.19
C CYS A 540 28.90 8.10 -7.10
N SER A 541 29.02 6.79 -7.35
CA SER A 541 28.12 6.03 -8.22
C SER A 541 26.63 6.21 -7.85
N PRO A 542 25.72 6.45 -8.81
CA PRO A 542 24.28 6.52 -8.54
C PRO A 542 23.69 5.24 -7.93
N LYS A 543 24.36 4.10 -8.10
CA LYS A 543 23.93 2.79 -7.57
C LYS A 543 24.27 2.60 -6.08
N ARG A 544 24.98 3.53 -5.44
CA ARG A 544 25.40 3.47 -4.04
C ARG A 544 25.03 4.76 -3.31
N GLN A 545 24.77 4.64 -2.01
CA GLN A 545 24.54 5.80 -1.14
C GLN A 545 25.86 6.28 -0.55
N TYR A 546 26.06 7.59 -0.51
CA TYR A 546 27.22 8.25 0.07
C TYR A 546 26.77 9.26 1.12
N ILE A 547 27.67 9.58 2.05
CA ILE A 547 27.50 10.65 3.03
C ILE A 547 28.58 11.70 2.82
N ILE A 548 28.24 12.95 3.14
CA ILE A 548 29.14 14.09 3.23
C ILE A 548 29.30 14.39 4.71
N GLN A 549 30.54 14.52 5.17
CA GLN A 549 30.87 14.79 6.55
C GLN A 549 31.89 15.93 6.60
N ARG A 550 31.78 16.83 7.57
CA ARG A 550 32.79 17.86 7.83
C ARG A 550 34.17 17.19 7.97
N TRP A 551 35.19 17.75 7.33
CA TRP A 551 36.56 17.30 7.52
C TRP A 551 37.07 17.68 8.92
N ILE A 552 37.76 16.77 9.58
CA ILE A 552 38.36 16.99 10.91
C ILE A 552 39.86 16.91 10.77
N SER A 553 40.55 18.01 11.08
CA SER A 553 42.01 18.09 11.10
C SER A 553 42.55 17.38 12.34
N LEU A 554 42.78 16.07 12.21
CA LEU A 554 43.27 15.23 13.29
C LEU A 554 44.68 15.63 13.73
N ALA A 555 44.99 15.37 15.01
CA ALA A 555 46.34 15.43 15.55
C ALA A 555 47.29 14.52 14.75
N LYS A 556 48.57 14.91 14.68
CA LYS A 556 49.56 14.29 13.80
C LYS A 556 50.83 13.88 14.56
N ILE A 557 51.47 12.81 14.09
CA ILE A 557 52.86 12.43 14.41
C ILE A 557 53.60 12.42 13.07
N ASP A 558 54.70 13.17 12.95
CA ASP A 558 55.50 13.27 11.72
C ASP A 558 54.62 13.50 10.48
N ASP A 559 53.78 14.53 10.55
CA ASP A 559 52.76 14.93 9.55
C ASP A 559 51.66 13.90 9.23
N SER A 560 51.69 12.73 9.87
CA SER A 560 50.73 11.65 9.64
C SER A 560 49.55 11.74 10.61
N PRO A 561 48.30 11.82 10.12
CA PRO A 561 47.12 11.89 10.99
C PRO A 561 46.94 10.63 11.84
N ILE A 562 46.42 10.83 13.05
CA ILE A 562 46.17 9.80 14.04
C ILE A 562 44.66 9.61 14.23
N ASP A 563 44.19 8.37 14.18
CA ASP A 563 42.85 8.03 14.65
C ASP A 563 42.89 6.89 15.67
N ILE A 564 41.89 6.84 16.54
CA ILE A 564 41.86 5.95 17.70
C ILE A 564 40.74 4.93 17.51
N ARG A 565 41.08 3.64 17.60
CA ARG A 565 40.11 2.56 17.72
C ARG A 565 39.82 2.31 19.20
N VAL A 566 38.58 2.55 19.62
CA VAL A 566 38.10 2.16 20.95
C VAL A 566 37.18 0.95 20.82
N ILE A 567 37.41 -0.07 21.65
CA ILE A 567 36.56 -1.26 21.76
C ILE A 567 35.79 -1.21 23.08
N VAL A 568 34.47 -1.23 22.98
CA VAL A 568 33.55 -1.23 24.12
C VAL A 568 32.80 -2.56 24.14
N GLN A 569 32.79 -3.22 25.29
CA GLN A 569 32.09 -4.50 25.48
C GLN A 569 31.15 -4.44 26.67
N ARG A 570 30.07 -5.22 26.57
CA ARG A 570 29.12 -5.38 27.66
C ARG A 570 29.60 -6.47 28.61
N LYS A 571 29.62 -6.20 29.92
CA LYS A 571 29.94 -7.19 30.95
C LYS A 571 28.93 -8.35 30.89
N ARG A 572 29.41 -9.57 31.16
CA ARG A 572 28.56 -10.78 31.18
C ARG A 572 27.48 -10.64 32.26
N ASN A 573 26.24 -10.98 31.91
CA ASN A 573 25.06 -10.92 32.79
C ASN A 573 24.79 -9.55 33.44
N SER A 574 25.34 -8.47 32.89
CA SER A 574 25.11 -7.09 33.33
C SER A 574 24.61 -6.24 32.15
N SER A 575 23.95 -5.12 32.44
CA SER A 575 23.67 -4.04 31.49
C SER A 575 24.84 -3.05 31.37
N GLU A 576 25.91 -3.28 32.12
CA GLU A 576 27.08 -2.40 32.16
C GLU A 576 27.99 -2.58 30.94
N TRP A 577 28.33 -1.46 30.31
CA TRP A 577 29.36 -1.37 29.26
C TRP A 577 30.69 -0.94 29.86
N ILE A 578 31.78 -1.50 29.35
CA ILE A 578 33.16 -1.14 29.70
C ILE A 578 34.03 -0.96 28.45
N VAL A 579 35.01 -0.07 28.53
CA VAL A 579 36.09 0.00 27.53
C VAL A 579 37.06 -1.15 27.79
N THR A 580 37.38 -1.90 26.75
CA THR A 580 38.18 -3.14 26.82
C THR A 580 39.45 -3.10 26.00
N GLY A 581 39.60 -2.07 25.14
CA GLY A 581 40.87 -1.77 24.52
C GLY A 581 40.81 -0.47 23.74
N LYS A 582 41.98 0.19 23.64
CA LYS A 582 42.18 1.45 22.93
C LYS A 582 43.47 1.37 22.14
N LEU A 583 43.45 1.76 20.86
CA LEU A 583 44.66 1.74 20.05
C LEU A 583 44.70 2.89 19.05
N ALA A 584 45.82 3.60 19.01
CA ALA A 584 46.05 4.65 18.01
C ALA A 584 46.62 4.05 16.72
N LYS A 585 46.13 4.55 15.59
CA LYS A 585 46.54 4.18 14.23
C LYS A 585 47.17 5.40 13.57
N ILE A 586 48.46 5.30 13.24
CA ILE A 586 49.18 6.35 12.52
C ILE A 586 49.06 6.07 11.02
N ALA A 587 48.52 7.02 10.26
CA ALA A 587 48.40 6.89 8.81
C ALA A 587 49.76 6.72 8.12
N ARG A 588 49.77 6.12 6.93
CA ARG A 588 50.96 6.10 6.06
C ARG A 588 51.25 7.50 5.54
N ASP A 589 52.50 7.76 5.22
CA ASP A 589 52.94 9.06 4.70
C ASP A 589 52.12 9.43 3.45
N GLY A 590 51.57 10.65 3.44
CA GLY A 590 50.73 11.17 2.36
C GLY A 590 49.28 10.66 2.31
N PHE A 591 48.86 9.73 3.18
CA PHE A 591 47.47 9.25 3.24
C PHE A 591 46.61 10.08 4.20
N ILE A 592 45.39 10.39 3.76
CA ILE A 592 44.36 11.11 4.53
C ILE A 592 43.50 10.20 5.42
N ILE A 593 43.68 8.87 5.35
CA ILE A 593 42.92 7.88 6.12
C ILE A 593 43.86 6.84 6.75
N THR A 594 43.52 6.39 7.95
CA THR A 594 44.32 5.48 8.78
C THR A 594 43.97 4.00 8.61
N SER A 595 43.10 3.66 7.65
CA SER A 595 42.62 2.29 7.43
C SER A 595 43.71 1.29 7.02
N ALA A 596 44.90 1.78 6.64
CA ALA A 596 46.11 1.00 6.42
C ALA A 596 47.30 1.67 7.15
N ALA A 597 47.22 1.72 8.48
CA ALA A 597 48.22 2.36 9.35
C ALA A 597 49.65 1.86 9.07
N LYS A 598 50.64 2.76 9.17
CA LYS A 598 52.07 2.41 9.15
C LYS A 598 52.52 1.84 10.50
N GLU A 599 51.90 2.32 11.57
CA GLU A 599 52.26 2.00 12.95
C GLU A 599 51.01 1.96 13.83
N LEU A 600 51.01 1.09 14.84
CA LEU A 600 49.97 0.94 15.84
C LEU A 600 50.60 1.08 17.22
N VAL A 601 50.14 2.04 18.02
CA VAL A 601 50.73 2.35 19.32
C VAL A 601 49.64 2.57 20.38
N PRO A 602 49.96 2.42 21.69
CA PRO A 602 49.09 2.87 22.77
C PRO A 602 48.62 4.32 22.58
N VAL A 603 47.42 4.64 23.05
CA VAL A 603 46.84 5.98 22.86
C VAL A 603 47.63 7.03 23.62
N GLU A 604 48.11 6.68 24.80
CA GLU A 604 48.98 7.47 25.67
C GLU A 604 50.25 7.87 24.89
N GLU A 605 50.94 6.89 24.31
CA GLU A 605 52.16 7.10 23.50
C GLU A 605 51.88 7.94 22.25
N ALA A 606 50.76 7.70 21.57
CA ALA A 606 50.38 8.51 20.40
C ALA A 606 50.13 9.97 20.78
N ILE A 607 49.48 10.24 21.91
CA ILE A 607 49.25 11.61 22.37
C ILE A 607 50.58 12.27 22.72
N GLU A 608 51.49 11.58 23.42
CA GLU A 608 52.83 12.08 23.77
C GLU A 608 53.69 12.43 22.56
N ARG A 609 53.63 11.59 21.51
CA ARG A 609 54.38 11.80 20.27
C ARG A 609 53.73 12.83 19.34
N SER A 610 52.46 13.19 19.59
CA SER A 610 51.70 14.08 18.71
C SER A 610 51.95 15.55 19.00
N SER A 611 51.35 16.42 18.18
CA SER A 611 51.30 17.86 18.41
C SER A 611 50.43 18.30 19.60
N LEU A 612 49.84 17.39 20.39
CA LEU A 612 48.94 17.70 21.50
C LEU A 612 49.71 17.95 22.81
N ASN A 613 49.12 18.76 23.70
CA ASN A 613 49.71 19.02 25.02
C ASN A 613 49.68 17.74 25.88
N SER A 614 50.85 17.22 26.23
CA SER A 614 51.02 16.01 27.05
C SER A 614 50.40 16.11 28.45
N GLN A 615 50.18 17.31 28.98
CA GLN A 615 49.48 17.50 30.26
C GLN A 615 47.99 17.13 30.18
N LEU A 616 47.42 17.00 28.97
CA LEU A 616 46.01 16.66 28.76
C LEU A 616 45.76 15.15 28.61
N ILE A 617 46.79 14.30 28.61
CA ILE A 617 46.68 12.86 28.33
C ILE A 617 45.59 12.19 29.19
N GLN A 618 45.67 12.35 30.51
CA GLN A 618 44.71 11.73 31.43
C GLN A 618 43.28 12.24 31.22
N LYS A 619 43.12 13.54 30.93
CA LYS A 619 41.82 14.15 30.65
C LYS A 619 41.22 13.61 29.36
N LEU A 620 42.02 13.56 28.28
CA LEU A 620 41.61 13.09 26.97
C LEU A 620 41.23 11.61 26.99
N ILE A 621 41.99 10.78 27.71
CA ILE A 621 41.67 9.35 27.86
C ILE A 621 40.36 9.17 28.62
N PHE A 622 40.18 9.89 29.73
CA PHE A 622 38.93 9.83 30.49
C PHE A 622 37.73 10.26 29.64
N GLU A 623 37.86 11.35 28.88
CA GLU A 623 36.80 11.86 28.01
C GLU A 623 36.49 10.88 26.86
N LEU A 624 37.52 10.30 26.23
CA LEU A 624 37.38 9.24 25.22
C LEU A 624 36.57 8.06 25.76
N ASP A 625 36.86 7.62 26.98
CA ASP A 625 36.15 6.51 27.62
C ASP A 625 34.68 6.86 27.86
N GLN A 626 34.39 8.04 28.43
CA GLN A 626 33.01 8.47 28.70
C GLN A 626 32.19 8.60 27.41
N VAL A 627 32.73 9.23 26.38
CA VAL A 627 32.08 9.37 25.07
C VAL A 627 31.83 7.99 24.45
N SER A 628 32.80 7.07 24.57
CA SER A 628 32.68 5.71 24.04
C SER A 628 31.58 4.91 24.73
N LEU A 629 31.53 4.97 26.06
CA LEU A 629 30.51 4.29 26.87
C LEU A 629 29.11 4.84 26.60
N ASN A 630 28.96 6.17 26.53
CA ASN A 630 27.68 6.80 26.22
C ASN A 630 27.20 6.47 24.81
N THR A 631 28.12 6.43 23.85
CA THR A 631 27.81 5.99 22.48
C THR A 631 27.34 4.53 22.45
N ALA A 632 28.00 3.64 23.19
CA ALA A 632 27.59 2.24 23.29
C ALA A 632 26.20 2.08 23.91
N ARG A 633 25.91 2.78 25.02
CA ARG A 633 24.57 2.80 25.65
C ARG A 633 23.49 3.35 24.72
N GLN A 634 23.80 4.40 23.96
CA GLN A 634 22.85 4.96 23.00
C GLN A 634 22.55 3.98 21.87
N LEU A 635 23.57 3.33 21.32
CA LEU A 635 23.39 2.33 20.26
C LEU A 635 22.70 1.05 20.77
N GLU A 636 22.86 0.68 22.05
CA GLU A 636 22.19 -0.47 22.65
C GLU A 636 20.66 -0.38 22.58
N LYS A 637 20.09 0.82 22.71
CA LYS A 637 18.63 1.06 22.58
C LYS A 637 18.06 0.51 21.27
N TYR A 638 18.87 0.48 20.21
CA TYR A 638 18.48 0.03 18.87
C TYR A 638 19.12 -1.30 18.48
N TYR A 639 20.24 -1.67 19.10
CA TYR A 639 21.05 -2.85 18.79
C TYR A 639 21.30 -3.74 20.01
N THR A 640 20.22 -4.19 20.65
CA THR A 640 20.21 -4.94 21.92
C THR A 640 21.02 -6.26 21.92
N LYS A 641 21.34 -6.81 20.74
CA LYS A 641 22.16 -8.03 20.58
C LYS A 641 23.67 -7.76 20.43
N SER A 642 24.08 -6.51 20.18
CA SER A 642 25.50 -6.17 20.06
C SER A 642 26.12 -6.14 21.45
N ARG A 643 27.10 -7.01 21.72
CA ARG A 643 27.88 -7.00 22.97
C ARG A 643 29.28 -6.41 22.81
N LEU A 644 29.59 -5.95 21.59
CA LEU A 644 30.89 -5.47 21.17
C LEU A 644 30.66 -4.34 20.15
N ILE A 645 31.17 -3.15 20.44
CA ILE A 645 31.11 -1.98 19.56
C ILE A 645 32.53 -1.46 19.40
N GLY A 646 32.93 -1.17 18.16
CA GLY A 646 34.20 -0.52 17.89
C GLY A 646 33.97 0.87 17.31
N LEU A 647 34.51 1.88 17.98
CA LEU A 647 34.42 3.27 17.57
C LEU A 647 35.75 3.67 16.92
N ASP A 648 35.69 4.25 15.73
CA ASP A 648 36.78 5.04 15.16
C ASP A 648 36.56 6.48 15.61
N MET A 649 37.50 6.98 16.41
CA MET A 649 37.46 8.29 17.03
C MET A 649 38.67 9.12 16.61
N GLY A 650 38.53 10.43 16.61
CA GLY A 650 39.60 11.37 16.31
C GLY A 650 39.79 12.37 17.45
N ILE A 651 41.00 12.87 17.59
CA ILE A 651 41.31 14.06 18.38
C ILE A 651 41.81 15.11 17.38
N ASP A 652 41.18 16.27 17.32
CA ASP A 652 41.68 17.36 16.48
C ASP A 652 42.88 18.08 17.13
N GLN A 653 43.49 19.00 16.40
CA GLN A 653 44.68 19.74 16.86
C GLN A 653 44.45 20.58 18.13
N GLU A 654 43.20 20.89 18.47
CA GLU A 654 42.82 21.65 19.67
C GLU A 654 42.53 20.71 20.86
N GLY A 655 42.63 19.40 20.67
CA GLY A 655 42.34 18.41 21.71
C GLY A 655 40.86 18.04 21.82
N LYS A 656 40.01 18.41 20.86
CA LYS A 656 38.59 18.03 20.88
C LYS A 656 38.39 16.63 20.27
N ILE A 657 37.55 15.85 20.94
CA ILE A 657 37.21 14.47 20.54
C ILE A 657 36.07 14.45 19.52
N TRP A 658 36.18 13.55 18.54
CA TRP A 658 35.19 13.34 17.49
C TRP A 658 34.88 11.86 17.28
N ILE A 659 33.61 11.51 17.15
CA ILE A 659 33.15 10.19 16.74
C ILE A 659 33.08 10.16 15.20
N ILE A 660 34.07 9.52 14.57
CA ILE A 660 34.17 9.47 13.10
C ILE A 660 33.28 8.37 12.53
N GLU A 661 33.27 7.20 13.18
CA GLU A 661 32.45 6.05 12.80
C GLU A 661 32.21 5.06 13.95
N ALA A 662 31.01 4.51 14.06
CA ALA A 662 30.70 3.39 14.95
C ALA A 662 30.53 2.08 14.16
N ASN A 663 31.08 0.98 14.66
CA ASN A 663 31.00 -0.34 14.06
C ASN A 663 30.43 -1.37 15.04
N LEU A 664 29.34 -2.03 14.65
CA LEU A 664 28.68 -3.06 15.47
C LEU A 664 29.35 -4.44 15.37
N THR A 665 30.26 -4.62 14.42
CA THR A 665 31.04 -5.84 14.20
C THR A 665 32.51 -5.48 13.94
N PRO A 666 33.21 -4.87 14.92
CA PRO A 666 34.55 -4.37 14.70
C PRO A 666 35.57 -5.49 14.50
N ASN A 667 36.58 -5.23 13.68
CA ASN A 667 37.73 -6.12 13.54
C ASN A 667 38.72 -5.84 14.68
N ILE A 668 38.94 -6.84 15.54
CA ILE A 668 39.85 -6.74 16.69
C ILE A 668 41.27 -7.26 16.41
N ALA A 669 41.54 -7.79 15.20
CA ALA A 669 42.82 -8.41 14.88
C ALA A 669 44.02 -7.45 14.95
N MET A 670 43.79 -6.13 14.88
CA MET A 670 44.83 -5.11 15.03
C MET A 670 45.44 -5.09 16.44
N PHE A 671 44.65 -5.39 17.47
CA PHE A 671 45.14 -5.45 18.86
C PHE A 671 46.11 -6.63 19.10
N ASN A 672 46.14 -7.63 18.20
CA ASN A 672 47.11 -8.73 18.29
C ASN A 672 48.47 -8.39 17.63
N LYS A 673 48.56 -7.23 16.96
CA LYS A 673 49.76 -6.82 16.20
C LYS A 673 50.67 -5.87 16.98
N VAL A 674 50.24 -5.41 18.14
CA VAL A 674 51.06 -4.60 19.07
C VAL A 674 51.85 -5.50 20.00
N GLU A 675 52.96 -4.99 20.53
CA GLU A 675 53.86 -5.72 21.44
C GLU A 675 53.14 -6.10 22.75
N ASP A 676 52.46 -5.14 23.38
CA ASP A 676 51.59 -5.41 24.51
C ASP A 676 50.21 -5.92 24.05
N LYS A 677 49.90 -7.16 24.44
CA LYS A 677 48.65 -7.85 24.10
C LYS A 677 47.62 -7.84 25.22
N SER A 678 47.85 -7.10 26.30
CA SER A 678 46.96 -6.96 27.46
C SER A 678 45.51 -6.63 27.06
N ASP A 679 45.34 -5.63 26.20
CA ASP A 679 44.04 -5.23 25.62
C ASP A 679 43.42 -6.35 24.75
N TYR A 680 44.23 -7.04 23.95
CA TYR A 680 43.73 -8.11 23.08
C TYR A 680 43.20 -9.31 23.87
N GLU A 681 43.91 -9.69 24.93
CA GLU A 681 43.47 -10.76 25.83
C GLU A 681 42.27 -10.32 26.68
N THR A 682 42.22 -9.06 27.10
CA THR A 682 41.02 -8.47 27.74
C THR A 682 39.82 -8.56 26.82
N ILE A 683 39.93 -8.10 25.56
CA ILE A 683 38.83 -8.13 24.58
C ILE A 683 38.32 -9.57 24.35
N LYS A 684 39.24 -10.54 24.26
CA LYS A 684 38.90 -11.96 24.10
C LYS A 684 38.19 -12.55 25.31
N SER A 685 38.61 -12.21 26.52
CA SER A 685 38.02 -12.74 27.76
C SER A 685 36.53 -12.41 27.84
N TYR A 686 36.12 -11.21 27.40
CA TYR A 686 34.73 -10.77 27.32
C TYR A 686 33.96 -11.32 26.11
N ARG A 687 34.62 -12.03 25.17
CA ARG A 687 34.00 -12.57 23.93
C ARG A 687 33.67 -14.06 24.01
N LYS A 688 34.32 -14.83 24.88
CA LYS A 688 34.19 -16.31 24.99
C LYS A 688 33.02 -16.80 25.87
N GLY A 689 32.10 -15.94 26.34
CA GLY A 689 31.13 -16.29 27.40
C GLY A 689 29.67 -15.94 27.17
#